data_AF-S8A2N6-F1
#
_entry.id   AF-S8A2N6-F1
#
_cell.length_a   1.000
_cell.length_b   1.000
_cell.length_c   1.000
_cell.angle_alpha   90.00
_cell.angle_beta   90.00
_cell.angle_gamma   90.00
#
_symmetry.space_group_name_H-M   'P 1'
#
loop_
_entity.id
_entity.type
_entity.pdbx_description
1 polymer ?
#
loop_
_entity_poly.entity_id
_entity_poly.type
_entity_poly.pdbx_seq_one_letter_code
_entity_poly.pdbx_strand_id
1 'polypeptide(L)'
;MASSIKATLFKDPASTESTRNILKVVILLVIAAVSVASRLFSVIRFESIIHEFDPWFNFRASKYLVKNGFFDFWNWFDDRTWYPLGRVTGGTLYPGLMVTSGAIWHFLRMISLPVDIRNICVLLAPGFSGLTAFATYLFTAEMKDSSAGLLAAAFMGIAPGYISRSVAGSYDNEAIAIFLLMFTFYLWIKAAKLGSAMWGGLCALFYFYMVSAWGGYVFITNLIPLHVFVLILMGRYSGRIYVAYSSWYALGTLASMQIPFVGFLPIRTSEHMAALGIFGLIQLVAFVDYLRGQVPSKHFNTLLRAIVVLIAVVSFVGLVTLTVTGVIAPWSGRFYSLWDTGYAKIHIPIIASVSEHQPTAWPSFFFDLNFLIWLFPAGVYLCFRQLRDEHVFIIVYAVMSSYFAGVMVRLMLTLTPVVCVAAAMAVSSILDTYLEIESPEEAAEESDSKKSKKTKEAAASGSNTGGFLSSKAPFIGIYSFTSKAAVVASFSVYLVMFVLHCTWVTSNAYSSPSVVLASRMPDGSQHIIDDFREAYYWLRKNTPYDAKIASWWDYGYQIGGMADRTTLVDNNTWNNTHIATVGKAMASSEEVSYEILRKHEVDYVLVIFGGLLGYSGDDINKFLWMVRIAEGVWPSEVQERKFFTSRGEYKIDHDATDTMKNSLMYKMSYYKYASMFPPGQATDRVRGAKLPQEGPQIHTIEEAFTTENWIVRIYKVKDLDQFGRDHFAAMAFESGKKRAGKKAGMAGRAGGKKGRRLVRA
;
A
#
# COMPACT_ATOMS: atom_id res chain seq x y z
N MET A 1 -23.36 29.84 -45.64
CA MET A 1 -23.11 30.49 -44.33
C MET A 1 -22.09 29.73 -43.47
N ALA A 2 -22.20 28.40 -43.29
CA ALA A 2 -21.23 27.59 -42.53
C ALA A 2 -19.80 27.53 -43.13
N SER A 3 -19.65 27.63 -44.46
CA SER A 3 -18.33 27.71 -45.11
C SER A 3 -17.63 29.06 -44.89
N SER A 4 -18.40 30.14 -44.75
CA SER A 4 -17.87 31.49 -44.55
C SER A 4 -17.37 31.68 -43.12
N ILE A 5 -18.03 31.08 -42.12
CA ILE A 5 -17.59 31.12 -40.70
C ILE A 5 -16.29 30.31 -40.49
N LYS A 6 -16.12 29.19 -41.19
CA LYS A 6 -14.85 28.42 -41.20
C LYS A 6 -13.67 29.23 -41.74
N ALA A 7 -13.90 30.08 -42.74
CA ALA A 7 -12.86 30.87 -43.38
C ALA A 7 -12.38 32.07 -42.53
N THR A 8 -13.18 32.53 -41.56
CA THR A 8 -12.84 33.68 -40.72
C THR A 8 -12.25 33.30 -39.36
N LEU A 9 -12.57 32.12 -38.80
CA LEU A 9 -12.07 31.72 -37.47
C LEU A 9 -10.72 30.96 -37.49
N PHE A 10 -10.36 30.34 -38.61
CA PHE A 10 -9.20 29.42 -38.70
C PHE A 10 -8.05 29.92 -39.58
N LYS A 11 -8.03 31.21 -39.94
CA LYS A 11 -7.02 31.75 -40.87
C LYS A 11 -5.67 32.09 -40.25
N ASP A 12 -5.60 32.28 -38.93
CA ASP A 12 -4.33 32.53 -38.24
C ASP A 12 -3.85 31.25 -37.52
N PRO A 13 -2.78 30.60 -38.01
CA PRO A 13 -2.20 29.45 -37.32
C PRO A 13 -1.73 29.82 -35.90
N ALA A 14 -1.32 31.07 -35.68
CA ALA A 14 -0.93 31.60 -34.37
C ALA A 14 -2.12 31.76 -33.40
N SER A 15 -3.30 32.17 -33.89
CA SER A 15 -4.50 32.28 -33.04
C SER A 15 -5.01 30.89 -32.64
N THR A 16 -4.93 29.93 -33.57
CA THR A 16 -5.33 28.54 -33.35
C THR A 16 -4.45 27.84 -32.32
N GLU A 17 -3.13 28.09 -32.34
CA GLU A 17 -2.20 27.57 -31.33
C GLU A 17 -2.43 28.19 -29.95
N SER A 18 -2.67 29.50 -29.89
CA SER A 18 -3.01 30.21 -28.64
C SER A 18 -4.32 29.67 -28.03
N THR A 19 -5.36 29.49 -28.84
CA THR A 19 -6.64 28.90 -28.39
C THR A 19 -6.45 27.46 -27.90
N ARG A 20 -5.63 26.64 -28.59
CA ARG A 20 -5.33 25.27 -28.16
C ARG A 20 -4.59 25.24 -26.83
N ASN A 21 -3.67 26.16 -26.60
CA ASN A 21 -2.92 26.25 -25.34
C ASN A 21 -3.81 26.74 -24.18
N ILE A 22 -4.68 27.72 -24.42
CA ILE A 22 -5.69 28.15 -23.43
C ILE A 22 -6.61 26.98 -23.07
N LEU A 23 -7.10 26.24 -24.07
CA LEU A 23 -7.97 25.09 -23.85
C LEU A 23 -7.28 24.00 -23.01
N LYS A 24 -6.01 23.69 -23.29
CA LYS A 24 -5.22 22.74 -22.49
C LYS A 24 -5.14 23.17 -21.02
N VAL A 25 -4.83 24.45 -20.76
CA VAL A 25 -4.74 24.99 -19.40
C VAL A 25 -6.09 24.91 -18.68
N VAL A 26 -7.18 25.30 -19.35
CA VAL A 26 -8.53 25.21 -18.79
C VAL A 26 -8.90 23.77 -18.47
N ILE A 27 -8.66 22.82 -19.37
CA ILE A 27 -8.94 21.39 -19.14
C ILE A 27 -8.14 20.87 -17.94
N LEU A 28 -6.84 21.19 -17.85
CA LEU A 28 -6.00 20.75 -16.73
C LEU A 28 -6.47 21.34 -15.39
N LEU A 29 -6.89 22.60 -15.36
CA LEU A 29 -7.46 23.23 -14.17
C LEU A 29 -8.77 22.57 -13.75
N VAL A 30 -9.65 22.25 -14.71
CA VAL A 30 -10.90 21.52 -14.45
C VAL A 30 -10.61 20.12 -13.94
N ILE A 31 -9.64 19.40 -14.53
CA ILE A 31 -9.22 18.07 -14.06
C ILE A 31 -8.71 18.14 -12.63
N ALA A 32 -7.87 19.13 -12.31
CA ALA A 32 -7.38 19.33 -10.94
C ALA A 32 -8.53 19.62 -9.97
N ALA A 33 -9.47 20.49 -10.34
CA ALA A 33 -10.63 20.81 -9.51
C ALA A 33 -11.54 19.59 -9.28
N VAL A 34 -11.82 18.80 -10.33
CA VAL A 34 -12.63 17.57 -10.23
C VAL A 34 -11.91 16.49 -9.41
N SER A 35 -10.58 16.37 -9.56
CA SER A 35 -9.77 15.43 -8.78
C SER A 35 -9.82 15.76 -7.28
N VAL A 36 -9.79 17.04 -6.91
CA VAL A 36 -9.97 17.47 -5.52
C VAL A 36 -11.41 17.24 -5.05
N ALA A 37 -12.40 17.71 -5.82
CA ALA A 37 -13.81 17.64 -5.44
C ALA A 37 -14.30 16.21 -5.22
N SER A 38 -13.89 15.27 -6.07
CA SER A 38 -14.25 13.84 -5.94
C SER A 38 -13.73 13.18 -4.66
N ARG A 39 -12.72 13.75 -3.99
CA ARG A 39 -12.13 13.20 -2.76
C ARG A 39 -12.70 13.79 -1.47
N LEU A 40 -13.60 14.77 -1.56
CA LEU A 40 -14.15 15.49 -0.41
C LEU A 40 -15.44 14.87 0.17
N PHE A 41 -15.96 13.79 -0.39
CA PHE A 41 -17.22 13.19 0.06
C PHE A 41 -17.21 12.80 1.55
N SER A 42 -16.09 12.28 2.07
CA SER A 42 -15.94 11.94 3.49
C SER A 42 -16.07 13.18 4.39
N VAL A 43 -15.34 14.24 4.05
CA VAL A 43 -15.30 15.50 4.79
C VAL A 43 -16.65 16.24 4.73
N ILE A 44 -17.34 16.19 3.59
CA ILE A 44 -18.65 16.85 3.42
C ILE A 44 -19.76 16.13 4.20
N ARG A 45 -19.74 14.79 4.24
CA ARG A 45 -20.77 14.00 4.93
C ARG A 45 -20.57 13.92 6.44
N PHE A 46 -19.32 13.91 6.87
CA PHE A 46 -18.93 13.74 8.26
C PHE A 46 -18.16 14.98 8.72
N GLU A 47 -17.03 14.77 9.39
CA GLU A 47 -16.16 15.82 9.90
C GLU A 47 -14.80 15.76 9.19
N SER A 48 -14.11 16.90 9.13
CA SER A 48 -12.69 16.97 8.77
C SER A 48 -11.83 16.35 9.87
N ILE A 49 -11.69 15.03 9.81
CA ILE A 49 -10.85 14.23 10.71
C ILE A 49 -10.00 13.26 9.89
N ILE A 50 -8.91 12.81 10.50
CA ILE A 50 -8.08 11.76 9.94
C ILE A 50 -8.82 10.41 10.04
N HIS A 51 -8.79 9.66 8.95
CA HIS A 51 -9.43 8.36 8.82
C HIS A 51 -8.37 7.24 8.88
N GLU A 52 -8.84 6.00 9.01
CA GLU A 52 -8.02 4.78 9.10
C GLU A 52 -7.17 4.71 10.39
N PHE A 53 -6.32 3.69 10.48
CA PHE A 53 -5.46 3.43 11.63
C PHE A 53 -4.07 4.06 11.43
N ASP A 54 -3.45 3.83 10.26
CA ASP A 54 -2.08 4.27 9.93
C ASP A 54 -1.84 5.78 9.99
N PRO A 55 -2.73 6.63 9.45
CA PRO A 55 -2.51 8.08 9.39
C PRO A 55 -2.38 8.78 10.75
N TRP A 56 -2.84 8.17 11.84
CA TRP A 56 -2.75 8.76 13.19
C TRP A 56 -1.31 8.93 13.67
N PHE A 57 -0.43 7.98 13.33
CA PHE A 57 0.99 8.11 13.62
C PHE A 57 1.62 9.23 12.82
N ASN A 58 1.34 9.28 11.52
CA ASN A 58 1.85 10.31 10.62
C ASN A 58 1.44 11.71 11.11
N PHE A 59 0.18 11.87 11.54
CA PHE A 59 -0.32 13.12 12.09
C PHE A 59 0.37 13.51 13.41
N ARG A 60 0.55 12.56 14.33
CA ARG A 60 1.27 12.79 15.59
C ARG A 60 2.72 13.22 15.32
N ALA A 61 3.37 12.57 14.36
CA ALA A 61 4.72 12.90 13.91
C ALA A 61 4.79 14.31 13.29
N SER A 62 3.86 14.68 12.40
CA SER A 62 3.78 16.03 11.82
C SER A 62 3.50 17.10 12.86
N LYS A 63 2.66 16.81 13.87
CA LYS A 63 2.43 17.70 15.01
C LYS A 63 3.68 17.90 15.85
N TYR A 64 4.48 16.85 16.06
CA TYR A 64 5.76 16.94 16.77
C TYR A 64 6.77 17.79 15.98
N LEU A 65 6.89 17.56 14.67
CA LEU A 65 7.77 18.33 13.77
C LEU A 65 7.48 19.84 13.83
N VAL A 66 6.20 20.20 13.74
CA VAL A 66 5.77 21.61 13.74
C VAL A 66 5.98 22.27 15.11
N LYS A 67 5.86 21.53 16.20
CA LYS A 67 5.98 22.07 17.57
C LYS A 67 7.43 22.22 18.03
N ASN A 68 8.28 21.23 17.75
CA ASN A 68 9.64 21.13 18.29
C ASN A 68 10.73 21.45 17.25
N GLY A 69 10.38 21.48 15.96
CA GLY A 69 11.31 21.74 14.87
C GLY A 69 11.94 20.46 14.28
N PHE A 70 12.76 20.66 13.24
CA PHE A 70 13.29 19.56 12.43
C PHE A 70 14.38 18.74 13.14
N PHE A 71 15.29 19.37 13.88
CA PHE A 71 16.38 18.65 14.56
C PHE A 71 15.89 17.74 15.68
N ASP A 72 14.93 18.21 16.46
CA ASP A 72 14.30 17.40 17.51
C ASP A 72 13.47 16.27 16.91
N PHE A 73 12.79 16.51 15.78
CA PHE A 73 12.08 15.46 15.04
C PHE A 73 13.04 14.39 14.51
N TRP A 74 14.19 14.79 13.96
CA TRP A 74 15.17 13.87 13.42
C TRP A 74 15.80 12.95 14.49
N ASN A 75 15.92 13.45 15.73
CA ASN A 75 16.45 12.70 16.87
C ASN A 75 15.34 12.22 17.84
N TRP A 76 14.08 12.19 17.38
CA TRP A 76 12.96 11.89 18.25
C TRP A 76 12.98 10.42 18.70
N PHE A 77 12.98 10.23 20.03
CA PHE A 77 12.69 8.97 20.69
C PHE A 77 11.30 9.06 21.31
N ASP A 78 10.39 8.20 20.85
CA ASP A 78 9.03 8.10 21.38
C ASP A 78 9.00 7.06 22.50
N ASP A 79 8.92 7.54 23.73
CA ASP A 79 8.80 6.75 24.95
C ASP A 79 7.35 6.27 25.21
N ARG A 80 6.38 6.75 24.43
CA ARG A 80 4.95 6.41 24.60
C ARG A 80 4.48 5.24 23.76
N THR A 81 5.28 4.78 22.82
CA THR A 81 4.94 3.62 22.00
C THR A 81 5.91 2.50 22.29
N TRP A 82 5.45 1.25 22.15
CA TRP A 82 6.26 0.06 22.42
C TRP A 82 6.81 -0.02 23.84
N TYR A 83 6.02 0.28 24.88
CA TYR A 83 6.46 0.07 26.25
C TYR A 83 6.81 -1.42 26.50
N PRO A 84 7.97 -1.76 27.10
CA PRO A 84 8.98 -0.90 27.75
C PRO A 84 10.19 -0.50 26.86
N LEU A 85 10.18 -0.82 25.58
CA LEU A 85 11.29 -0.63 24.64
C LEU A 85 11.43 0.82 24.16
N GLY A 86 10.31 1.49 23.90
CA GLY A 86 10.29 2.76 23.16
C GLY A 86 10.54 2.59 21.66
N ARG A 87 10.34 3.67 20.89
CA ARG A 87 10.59 3.69 19.44
C ARG A 87 11.46 4.88 19.04
N VAL A 88 12.60 4.62 18.39
CA VAL A 88 13.42 5.65 17.75
C VAL A 88 12.77 6.07 16.43
N THR A 89 11.85 7.04 16.48
CA THR A 89 11.01 7.40 15.33
C THR A 89 11.81 8.05 14.21
N GLY A 90 12.79 8.90 14.52
CA GLY A 90 13.66 9.55 13.51
C GLY A 90 14.44 8.56 12.62
N GLY A 91 14.79 7.39 13.15
CA GLY A 91 15.45 6.31 12.40
C GLY A 91 14.52 5.24 11.84
N THR A 92 13.25 5.21 12.26
CA THR A 92 12.28 4.13 11.94
C THR A 92 11.09 4.60 11.11
N LEU A 93 11.21 5.77 10.46
CA LEU A 93 10.14 6.43 9.70
C LEU A 93 10.69 7.05 8.40
N TYR A 94 9.83 7.11 7.39
CA TYR A 94 10.03 7.90 6.17
C TYR A 94 9.58 9.37 6.41
N PRO A 95 10.49 10.36 6.46
CA PRO A 95 10.15 11.71 6.91
C PRO A 95 9.45 12.57 5.84
N GLY A 96 9.38 12.13 4.58
CA GLY A 96 8.97 12.93 3.43
C GLY A 96 7.55 13.48 3.56
N LEU A 97 6.60 12.69 4.04
CA LEU A 97 5.21 13.11 4.24
C LEU A 97 5.09 14.24 5.28
N MET A 98 5.79 14.09 6.41
CA MET A 98 5.75 15.04 7.53
C MET A 98 6.43 16.34 7.15
N VAL A 99 7.63 16.26 6.54
CA VAL A 99 8.41 17.44 6.11
C VAL A 99 7.63 18.25 5.08
N THR A 100 6.96 17.61 4.12
CA THR A 100 6.14 18.30 3.13
C THR A 100 4.95 19.01 3.76
N SER A 101 4.25 18.36 4.70
CA SER A 101 3.14 19.01 5.42
C SER A 101 3.62 20.18 6.29
N GLY A 102 4.77 20.04 6.96
CA GLY A 102 5.37 21.09 7.77
C GLY A 102 5.85 22.28 6.93
N ALA A 103 6.44 22.02 5.76
CA ALA A 103 6.86 23.05 4.83
C ALA A 103 5.66 23.86 4.30
N ILE A 104 4.55 23.19 3.94
CA ILE A 104 3.30 23.85 3.55
C ILE A 104 2.75 24.68 4.71
N TRP A 105 2.77 24.17 5.93
CA TRP A 105 2.31 24.89 7.12
C TRP A 105 3.12 26.16 7.39
N HIS A 106 4.46 26.08 7.31
CA HIS A 106 5.34 27.24 7.46
C HIS A 106 5.13 28.26 6.34
N PHE A 107 4.96 27.81 5.10
CA PHE A 107 4.68 28.67 3.95
C PHE A 107 3.35 29.41 4.09
N LEU A 108 2.26 28.73 4.49
CA LEU A 108 0.96 29.37 4.70
C LEU A 108 1.00 30.42 5.82
N ARG A 109 1.76 30.15 6.89
CA ARG A 109 1.99 31.13 7.96
C ARG A 109 2.83 32.33 7.50
N MET A 110 3.79 32.12 6.60
CA MET A 110 4.58 33.20 6.00
C MET A 110 3.69 34.17 5.20
N ILE A 111 2.61 33.68 4.59
CA ILE A 111 1.63 34.49 3.84
C ILE A 111 0.47 34.96 4.76
N SER A 112 0.64 34.89 6.08
CA SER A 112 -0.37 35.33 7.07
C SER A 112 -1.71 34.58 6.99
N LEU A 113 -1.71 33.32 6.53
CA LEU A 113 -2.88 32.42 6.56
C LEU A 113 -2.67 31.34 7.63
N PRO A 114 -3.06 31.57 8.90
CA PRO A 114 -2.86 30.61 9.97
C PRO A 114 -3.84 29.44 9.88
N VAL A 115 -3.47 28.40 9.12
CA VAL A 115 -4.22 27.14 9.03
C VAL A 115 -3.70 26.15 10.07
N ASP A 116 -4.61 25.42 10.73
CA ASP A 116 -4.24 24.34 11.65
C ASP A 116 -3.60 23.16 10.90
N ILE A 117 -2.60 22.51 11.51
CA ILE A 117 -1.85 21.40 10.89
C ILE A 117 -2.77 20.22 10.55
N ARG A 118 -3.83 20.02 11.33
CA ARG A 118 -4.85 18.98 11.06
C ARG A 118 -5.50 19.17 9.70
N ASN A 119 -5.91 20.39 9.35
CA ASN A 119 -6.58 20.66 8.08
C ASN A 119 -5.62 20.47 6.90
N ILE A 120 -4.34 20.82 7.07
CA ILE A 120 -3.31 20.55 6.05
C ILE A 120 -3.14 19.05 5.85
N CYS A 121 -3.04 18.26 6.93
CA CYS A 121 -2.91 16.80 6.83
C CYS A 121 -4.12 16.16 6.15
N VAL A 122 -5.34 16.61 6.46
CA VAL A 122 -6.59 16.09 5.85
C VAL A 122 -6.67 16.41 4.36
N LEU A 123 -6.28 17.62 3.95
CA LEU A 123 -6.41 18.10 2.57
C LEU A 123 -5.17 17.89 1.70
N LEU A 124 -4.09 17.31 2.26
CA LEU A 124 -2.85 17.03 1.54
C LEU A 124 -3.09 16.07 0.36
N ALA A 125 -3.77 14.94 0.61
CA ALA A 125 -3.98 13.91 -0.42
C ALA A 125 -4.79 14.42 -1.64
N PRO A 126 -5.91 15.14 -1.47
CA PRO A 126 -6.57 15.82 -2.59
C PRO A 126 -5.67 16.83 -3.32
N GLY A 127 -4.86 17.61 -2.60
CA GLY A 127 -3.93 18.55 -3.24
C GLY A 127 -2.91 17.85 -4.14
N PHE A 128 -2.32 16.76 -3.66
CA PHE A 128 -1.37 15.95 -4.43
C PHE A 128 -2.03 15.11 -5.54
N SER A 129 -3.33 14.80 -5.45
CA SER A 129 -4.03 14.09 -6.53
C SER A 129 -4.14 14.95 -7.80
N GLY A 130 -4.40 16.25 -7.66
CA GLY A 130 -4.35 17.20 -8.77
C GLY A 130 -2.96 17.29 -9.41
N LEU A 131 -1.91 17.32 -8.59
CA LEU A 131 -0.51 17.26 -9.06
C LEU A 131 -0.19 15.93 -9.74
N THR A 132 -0.77 14.82 -9.28
CA THR A 132 -0.60 13.49 -9.89
C THR A 132 -1.23 13.45 -11.28
N ALA A 133 -2.41 14.04 -11.46
CA ALA A 133 -3.05 14.16 -12.77
C ALA A 133 -2.17 14.97 -13.73
N PHE A 134 -1.56 16.07 -13.25
CA PHE A 134 -0.61 16.86 -14.03
C PHE A 134 0.68 16.09 -14.38
N ALA A 135 1.26 15.35 -13.43
CA ALA A 135 2.42 14.49 -13.71
C ALA A 135 2.10 13.40 -14.75
N THR A 136 0.89 12.85 -14.70
CA THR A 136 0.41 11.84 -15.66
C THR A 136 0.19 12.43 -17.05
N TYR A 137 -0.28 13.67 -17.15
CA TYR A 137 -0.33 14.44 -18.40
C TYR A 137 1.07 14.56 -19.02
N LEU A 138 2.06 15.03 -18.25
CA LEU A 138 3.44 15.21 -18.72
C LEU A 138 4.05 13.89 -19.18
N PHE A 139 3.89 12.83 -18.39
CA PHE A 139 4.41 11.49 -18.72
C PHE A 139 3.82 10.96 -20.04
N THR A 140 2.50 11.06 -20.22
CA THR A 140 1.83 10.54 -21.41
C THR A 140 2.09 11.40 -22.65
N ALA A 141 2.23 12.72 -22.48
CA ALA A 141 2.56 13.63 -23.57
C ALA A 141 3.95 13.34 -24.18
N GLU A 142 4.89 12.81 -23.38
CA GLU A 142 6.20 12.37 -23.89
C GLU A 142 6.14 11.07 -24.70
N MET A 143 5.07 10.28 -24.54
CA MET A 143 4.91 8.97 -25.17
C MET A 143 4.23 9.07 -26.54
N LYS A 144 3.15 9.84 -26.62
CA LYS A 144 2.38 10.01 -27.86
C LYS A 144 2.24 11.49 -28.20
N ASP A 145 1.19 12.13 -27.68
CA ASP A 145 0.80 13.50 -28.00
C ASP A 145 0.09 14.15 -26.80
N SER A 146 -0.11 15.48 -26.86
CA SER A 146 -0.77 16.22 -25.78
C SER A 146 -2.22 15.78 -25.54
N SER A 147 -2.91 15.23 -26.56
CA SER A 147 -4.33 14.85 -26.46
C SER A 147 -4.49 13.57 -25.66
N ALA A 148 -3.64 12.56 -25.91
CA ALA A 148 -3.52 11.39 -25.04
C ALA A 148 -3.16 11.79 -23.60
N GLY A 149 -2.31 12.80 -23.43
CA GLY A 149 -1.98 13.34 -22.11
C GLY A 149 -3.18 13.89 -21.34
N LEU A 150 -4.06 14.65 -21.99
CA LEU A 150 -5.25 15.20 -21.34
C LEU A 150 -6.22 14.09 -20.91
N LEU A 151 -6.40 13.07 -21.74
CA LEU A 151 -7.22 11.90 -21.41
C LEU A 151 -6.63 11.11 -20.23
N ALA A 152 -5.31 10.88 -20.22
CA ALA A 152 -4.65 10.19 -19.12
C ALA A 152 -4.78 10.93 -17.79
N ALA A 153 -4.65 12.26 -17.81
CA ALA A 153 -4.86 13.10 -16.64
C ALA A 153 -6.31 13.06 -16.14
N ALA A 154 -7.28 13.09 -17.06
CA ALA A 154 -8.70 12.96 -16.71
C ALA A 154 -8.99 11.60 -16.06
N PHE A 155 -8.48 10.50 -16.62
CA PHE A 155 -8.64 9.16 -16.05
C PHE A 155 -7.98 9.05 -14.68
N MET A 156 -6.73 9.47 -14.54
CA MET A 156 -6.00 9.41 -13.27
C MET A 156 -6.66 10.27 -12.18
N GLY A 157 -7.23 11.41 -12.56
CA GLY A 157 -7.89 12.33 -11.64
C GLY A 157 -9.08 11.72 -10.90
N ILE A 158 -9.84 10.84 -11.55
CA ILE A 158 -11.08 10.25 -11.01
C ILE A 158 -11.04 8.72 -10.82
N ALA A 159 -9.94 8.04 -11.14
CA ALA A 159 -9.82 6.59 -11.05
C ALA A 159 -10.03 6.07 -9.60
N PRO A 160 -11.02 5.19 -9.34
CA PRO A 160 -11.31 4.67 -8.01
C PRO A 160 -10.14 3.94 -7.36
N GLY A 161 -9.35 3.19 -8.14
CA GLY A 161 -8.14 2.52 -7.64
C GLY A 161 -7.17 3.47 -6.95
N TYR A 162 -7.00 4.70 -7.47
CA TYR A 162 -6.18 5.73 -6.82
C TYR A 162 -6.93 6.46 -5.69
N ILE A 163 -8.23 6.74 -5.88
CA ILE A 163 -9.04 7.44 -4.89
C ILE A 163 -9.08 6.66 -3.56
N SER A 164 -9.14 5.33 -3.61
CA SER A 164 -9.22 4.46 -2.41
C SER A 164 -8.20 4.79 -1.31
N ARG A 165 -7.00 5.26 -1.68
CA ARG A 165 -5.90 5.63 -0.77
C ARG A 165 -5.53 7.12 -0.83
N SER A 166 -6.36 7.94 -1.46
CA SER A 166 -6.15 9.39 -1.58
C SER A 166 -7.39 10.23 -1.24
N VAL A 167 -8.38 9.64 -0.54
CA VAL A 167 -9.55 10.36 -0.02
C VAL A 167 -9.10 11.41 1.01
N ALA A 168 -9.82 12.54 1.08
CA ALA A 168 -9.59 13.53 2.12
C ALA A 168 -9.72 12.90 3.52
N GLY A 169 -8.71 13.13 4.36
CA GLY A 169 -8.59 12.51 5.69
C GLY A 169 -7.68 11.28 5.74
N SER A 170 -7.35 10.66 4.60
CA SER A 170 -6.35 9.59 4.51
C SER A 170 -4.94 10.20 4.38
N TYR A 171 -4.34 10.56 5.53
CA TYR A 171 -2.98 11.11 5.60
C TYR A 171 -1.92 9.99 5.67
N ASP A 172 -1.89 9.17 4.64
CA ASP A 172 -0.90 8.10 4.48
C ASP A 172 0.19 8.47 3.45
N ASN A 173 1.30 7.73 3.45
CA ASN A 173 2.47 7.99 2.62
C ASN A 173 2.15 7.87 1.11
N GLU A 174 1.22 6.99 0.76
CA GLU A 174 0.71 6.75 -0.58
C GLU A 174 0.16 8.04 -1.25
N ALA A 175 -0.35 8.99 -0.46
CA ALA A 175 -0.91 10.24 -0.94
C ALA A 175 0.09 11.09 -1.74
N ILE A 176 1.36 11.07 -1.33
CA ILE A 176 2.46 11.76 -2.04
C ILE A 176 3.18 10.80 -2.99
N ALA A 177 3.28 9.51 -2.62
CA ALA A 177 4.09 8.53 -3.32
C ALA A 177 3.73 8.40 -4.82
N ILE A 178 2.45 8.40 -5.18
CA ILE A 178 2.02 8.21 -6.58
C ILE A 178 2.35 9.43 -7.45
N PHE A 179 2.25 10.64 -6.89
CA PHE A 179 2.74 11.84 -7.57
C PHE A 179 4.24 11.73 -7.87
N LEU A 180 5.04 11.35 -6.87
CA LEU A 180 6.49 11.22 -7.02
C LEU A 180 6.89 10.09 -7.96
N LEU A 181 6.19 8.97 -7.92
CA LEU A 181 6.36 7.87 -8.86
C LEU A 181 6.19 8.35 -10.30
N MET A 182 5.05 8.99 -10.61
CA MET A 182 4.76 9.46 -11.96
C MET A 182 5.70 10.55 -12.43
N PHE A 183 6.08 11.48 -11.53
CA PHE A 183 7.01 12.55 -11.87
C PHE A 183 8.44 12.03 -12.08
N THR A 184 8.88 11.05 -11.28
CA THR A 184 10.18 10.38 -11.46
C THR A 184 10.21 9.63 -12.80
N PHE A 185 9.14 8.92 -13.16
CA PHE A 185 9.06 8.25 -14.46
C PHE A 185 9.03 9.24 -15.64
N TYR A 186 8.36 10.38 -15.50
CA TYR A 186 8.43 11.47 -16.49
C TYR A 186 9.87 11.96 -16.69
N LEU A 187 10.57 12.28 -15.60
CA LEU A 187 11.95 12.75 -15.68
C LEU A 187 12.91 11.69 -16.23
N TRP A 188 12.70 10.42 -15.89
CA TRP A 188 13.46 9.30 -16.44
C TRP A 188 13.32 9.20 -17.95
N ILE A 189 12.09 9.20 -18.47
CA ILE A 189 11.84 9.12 -19.92
C ILE A 189 12.41 10.33 -20.65
N LYS A 190 12.26 11.53 -20.06
CA LYS A 190 12.84 12.74 -20.62
C LYS A 190 14.37 12.70 -20.65
N ALA A 191 15.00 12.17 -19.59
CA ALA A 191 16.44 11.95 -19.53
C ALA A 191 16.90 10.93 -20.59
N ALA A 192 16.17 9.83 -20.77
CA ALA A 192 16.48 8.81 -21.77
C ALA A 192 16.36 9.34 -23.21
N LYS A 193 15.35 10.17 -23.51
CA LYS A 193 15.14 10.77 -24.84
C LYS A 193 16.22 11.81 -25.18
N LEU A 194 16.48 12.74 -24.25
CA LEU A 194 17.41 13.85 -24.47
C LEU A 194 18.87 13.46 -24.24
N GLY A 195 19.15 12.43 -23.44
CA GLY A 195 20.51 11.98 -23.10
C GLY A 195 21.32 12.98 -22.26
N SER A 196 20.65 13.84 -21.48
CA SER A 196 21.32 14.89 -20.69
C SER A 196 21.41 14.51 -19.22
N ALA A 197 22.61 14.68 -18.67
CA ALA A 197 22.91 14.41 -17.26
C ALA A 197 22.13 15.32 -16.29
N MET A 198 21.73 16.52 -16.73
CA MET A 198 20.91 17.43 -15.92
C MET A 198 19.54 16.79 -15.63
N TRP A 199 18.90 16.21 -16.65
CA TRP A 199 17.61 15.53 -16.47
C TRP A 199 17.77 14.23 -15.66
N GLY A 200 18.90 13.53 -15.79
CA GLY A 200 19.25 12.38 -14.95
C GLY A 200 19.45 12.77 -13.47
N GLY A 201 20.10 13.91 -13.20
CA GLY A 201 20.26 14.45 -11.85
C GLY A 201 18.96 14.95 -11.23
N LEU A 202 18.09 15.62 -12.01
CA LEU A 202 16.74 15.97 -11.56
C LEU A 202 15.90 14.73 -11.27
N CYS A 203 16.01 13.68 -12.09
CA CYS A 203 15.37 12.40 -11.84
C CYS A 203 15.88 11.79 -10.51
N ALA A 204 17.18 11.83 -10.25
CA ALA A 204 17.76 11.37 -8.99
C ALA A 204 17.26 12.18 -7.77
N LEU A 205 17.05 13.49 -7.90
CA LEU A 205 16.50 14.33 -6.83
C LEU A 205 15.06 13.94 -6.48
N PHE A 206 14.20 13.71 -7.49
CA PHE A 206 12.84 13.25 -7.25
C PHE A 206 12.79 11.80 -6.77
N TYR A 207 13.72 10.96 -7.21
CA TYR A 207 13.90 9.63 -6.65
C TYR A 207 14.30 9.70 -5.16
N PHE A 208 15.20 10.61 -4.76
CA PHE A 208 15.52 10.84 -3.35
C PHE A 208 14.29 11.29 -2.54
N TYR A 209 13.47 12.19 -3.10
CA TYR A 209 12.22 12.58 -2.45
C TYR A 209 11.23 11.42 -2.35
N MET A 210 11.18 10.54 -3.35
CA MET A 210 10.37 9.31 -3.29
C MET A 210 10.87 8.35 -2.20
N VAL A 211 12.18 8.14 -2.09
CA VAL A 211 12.81 7.32 -1.04
C VAL A 211 12.48 7.86 0.34
N SER A 212 12.43 9.19 0.52
CA SER A 212 12.09 9.80 1.80
C SER A 212 10.59 9.73 2.12
N ALA A 213 9.72 9.57 1.13
CA ALA A 213 8.27 9.55 1.30
C ALA A 213 7.68 8.13 1.44
N TRP A 214 8.14 7.14 0.68
CA TRP A 214 7.50 5.82 0.64
C TRP A 214 8.46 4.67 0.34
N GLY A 215 8.27 3.55 1.04
CA GLY A 215 9.09 2.35 0.91
C GLY A 215 9.03 1.64 -0.44
N GLY A 216 8.06 1.97 -1.30
CA GLY A 216 8.01 1.43 -2.67
C GLY A 216 9.00 2.09 -3.65
N TYR A 217 9.97 2.88 -3.17
CA TYR A 217 11.12 3.28 -3.98
C TYR A 217 11.90 2.08 -4.55
N VAL A 218 11.83 0.92 -3.88
CA VAL A 218 12.37 -0.38 -4.36
C VAL A 218 11.73 -0.79 -5.70
N PHE A 219 10.48 -0.40 -5.96
CA PHE A 219 9.85 -0.63 -7.25
C PHE A 219 10.54 0.17 -8.36
N ILE A 220 10.82 1.47 -8.13
CA ILE A 220 11.50 2.34 -9.10
C ILE A 220 12.92 1.83 -9.36
N THR A 221 13.66 1.49 -8.29
CA THR A 221 15.06 1.05 -8.40
C THR A 221 15.21 -0.29 -9.11
N ASN A 222 14.16 -1.11 -9.21
CA ASN A 222 14.18 -2.34 -9.99
C ASN A 222 13.61 -2.16 -11.40
N LEU A 223 12.62 -1.28 -11.58
CA LEU A 223 11.98 -1.04 -12.87
C LEU A 223 12.86 -0.27 -13.85
N ILE A 224 13.54 0.78 -13.39
CA ILE A 224 14.44 1.59 -14.25
C ILE A 224 15.60 0.73 -14.80
N PRO A 225 16.32 -0.04 -13.98
CA PRO A 225 17.33 -0.95 -14.50
C PRO A 225 16.72 -2.01 -15.42
N LEU A 226 15.59 -2.62 -15.09
CA LEU A 226 14.95 -3.62 -15.94
C LEU A 226 14.63 -3.05 -17.34
N HIS A 227 14.17 -1.80 -17.42
CA HIS A 227 14.00 -1.10 -18.70
C HIS A 227 15.31 -0.98 -19.49
N VAL A 228 16.39 -0.52 -18.84
CA VAL A 228 17.71 -0.42 -19.46
C VAL A 228 18.23 -1.79 -19.92
N PHE A 229 18.04 -2.83 -19.11
CA PHE A 229 18.45 -4.19 -19.43
C PHE A 229 17.71 -4.72 -20.66
N VAL A 230 16.39 -4.52 -20.75
CA VAL A 230 15.61 -4.90 -21.93
C VAL A 230 16.07 -4.12 -23.18
N LEU A 231 16.39 -2.83 -23.05
CA LEU A 231 16.94 -2.05 -24.17
C LEU A 231 18.29 -2.59 -24.65
N ILE A 232 19.17 -3.02 -23.73
CA ILE A 232 20.44 -3.67 -24.07
C ILE A 232 20.20 -5.00 -24.79
N LEU A 233 19.27 -5.84 -24.31
CA LEU A 233 18.92 -7.11 -24.94
C LEU A 233 18.33 -6.94 -26.35
N MET A 234 17.57 -5.87 -26.56
CA MET A 234 17.04 -5.51 -27.89
C MET A 234 18.11 -4.93 -28.83
N GLY A 235 19.36 -4.79 -28.37
CA GLY A 235 20.45 -4.19 -29.14
C GLY A 235 20.30 -2.67 -29.35
N ARG A 236 19.42 -2.01 -28.58
CA ARG A 236 19.15 -0.56 -28.67
C ARG A 236 19.97 0.25 -27.67
N TYR A 237 21.24 -0.12 -27.52
CA TYR A 237 22.15 0.66 -26.70
C TYR A 237 22.48 2.00 -27.36
N SER A 238 22.53 3.07 -26.56
CA SER A 238 22.91 4.41 -27.01
C SER A 238 23.64 5.15 -25.89
N GLY A 239 24.59 6.02 -26.25
CA GLY A 239 25.27 6.90 -25.29
C GLY A 239 24.31 7.77 -24.48
N ARG A 240 23.12 8.07 -25.00
CA ARG A 240 22.05 8.78 -24.27
C ARG A 240 21.58 8.00 -23.04
N ILE A 241 21.34 6.70 -23.19
CA ILE A 241 20.91 5.81 -22.09
C ILE A 241 22.04 5.65 -21.07
N TYR A 242 23.29 5.55 -21.54
CA TYR A 242 24.46 5.49 -20.66
C TYR A 242 24.57 6.72 -19.75
N VAL A 243 24.47 7.93 -20.31
CA VAL A 243 24.54 9.18 -19.54
C VAL A 243 23.34 9.29 -18.58
N ALA A 244 22.13 8.99 -19.05
CA ALA A 244 20.92 9.06 -18.23
C ALA A 244 20.95 8.08 -17.04
N TYR A 245 21.27 6.82 -17.29
CA TYR A 245 21.29 5.78 -16.26
C TYR A 245 22.43 5.97 -15.26
N SER A 246 23.65 6.29 -15.74
CA SER A 246 24.80 6.45 -14.87
C SER A 246 24.66 7.66 -13.95
N SER A 247 24.14 8.78 -14.45
CA SER A 247 23.89 9.97 -13.63
C SER A 247 22.77 9.73 -12.61
N TRP A 248 21.68 9.07 -13.00
CA TRP A 248 20.60 8.69 -12.10
C TRP A 248 21.07 7.72 -11.00
N TYR A 249 21.79 6.66 -11.37
CA TYR A 249 22.23 5.64 -10.42
C TYR A 249 23.22 6.19 -9.39
N ALA A 250 24.24 6.93 -9.84
CA ALA A 250 25.26 7.48 -8.95
C ALA A 250 24.67 8.48 -7.93
N LEU A 251 23.91 9.47 -8.42
CA LEU A 251 23.31 10.49 -7.55
C LEU A 251 22.17 9.93 -6.72
N GLY A 252 21.29 9.11 -7.32
CA GLY A 252 20.13 8.54 -6.66
C GLY A 252 20.51 7.58 -5.54
N THR A 253 21.52 6.74 -5.76
CA THR A 253 21.99 5.79 -4.74
C THR A 253 22.66 6.53 -3.58
N LEU A 254 23.54 7.49 -3.83
CA LEU A 254 24.18 8.30 -2.77
C LEU A 254 23.18 9.13 -1.98
N ALA A 255 22.18 9.71 -2.64
CA ALA A 255 21.12 10.47 -1.98
C ALA A 255 20.22 9.56 -1.14
N SER A 256 19.84 8.38 -1.65
CA SER A 256 18.99 7.43 -0.91
C SER A 256 19.60 6.97 0.41
N MET A 257 20.94 6.86 0.49
CA MET A 257 21.65 6.47 1.71
C MET A 257 21.59 7.52 2.83
N GLN A 258 21.21 8.77 2.53
CA GLN A 258 21.11 9.84 3.52
C GLN A 258 19.88 9.70 4.42
N ILE A 259 18.89 8.91 4.01
CA ILE A 259 17.69 8.66 4.82
C ILE A 259 18.04 7.62 5.90
N PRO A 260 17.94 7.94 7.21
CA PRO A 260 18.37 7.05 8.29
C PRO A 260 17.73 5.68 8.27
N PHE A 261 16.44 5.61 7.88
CA PHE A 261 15.71 4.36 7.72
C PHE A 261 16.32 3.43 6.66
N VAL A 262 16.87 4.02 5.60
CA VAL A 262 17.46 3.31 4.47
C VAL A 262 18.94 3.02 4.72
N GLY A 263 19.69 3.98 5.27
CA GLY A 263 21.11 3.83 5.61
C GLY A 263 21.92 3.12 4.52
N PHE A 264 22.48 1.96 4.84
CA PHE A 264 23.30 1.16 3.92
C PHE A 264 22.55 0.02 3.22
N LEU A 265 21.21 -0.03 3.30
CA LEU A 265 20.41 -1.04 2.61
C LEU A 265 20.69 -1.09 1.09
N PRO A 266 20.84 0.04 0.36
CA PRO A 266 21.09 0.01 -1.08
C PRO A 266 22.36 -0.73 -1.52
N ILE A 267 23.32 -0.93 -0.60
CA ILE A 267 24.55 -1.69 -0.85
C ILE A 267 24.42 -3.13 -0.34
N ARG A 268 23.76 -3.31 0.81
CA ARG A 268 23.77 -4.58 1.54
C ARG A 268 22.61 -5.51 1.21
N THR A 269 21.48 -5.01 0.68
CA THR A 269 20.32 -5.87 0.41
C THR A 269 20.28 -6.36 -1.03
N SER A 270 19.80 -7.59 -1.22
CA SER A 270 19.60 -8.19 -2.55
C SER A 270 18.65 -7.39 -3.46
N GLU A 271 17.71 -6.64 -2.85
CA GLU A 271 16.68 -5.84 -3.52
C GLU A 271 17.23 -4.74 -4.43
N HIS A 272 18.45 -4.26 -4.17
CA HIS A 272 19.11 -3.19 -4.92
C HIS A 272 20.20 -3.71 -5.87
N MET A 273 20.49 -5.02 -5.83
CA MET A 273 21.57 -5.61 -6.63
C MET A 273 21.27 -5.61 -8.13
N ALA A 274 20.00 -5.57 -8.54
CA ALA A 274 19.65 -5.41 -9.95
C ALA A 274 20.16 -4.07 -10.50
N ALA A 275 20.00 -2.99 -9.75
CA ALA A 275 20.50 -1.67 -10.13
C ALA A 275 22.04 -1.65 -10.19
N LEU A 276 22.71 -2.22 -9.20
CA LEU A 276 24.17 -2.31 -9.20
C LEU A 276 24.70 -3.19 -10.35
N GLY A 277 24.07 -4.33 -10.60
CA GLY A 277 24.46 -5.27 -11.66
C GLY A 277 24.29 -4.65 -13.04
N ILE A 278 23.21 -3.92 -13.28
CA ILE A 278 22.96 -3.25 -14.57
C ILE A 278 23.86 -2.02 -14.73
N PHE A 279 24.22 -1.34 -13.64
CA PHE A 279 25.27 -0.33 -13.65
C PHE A 279 26.63 -0.92 -14.03
N GLY A 280 27.00 -2.08 -13.51
CA GLY A 280 28.20 -2.79 -13.98
C GLY A 280 28.10 -3.16 -15.47
N LEU A 281 26.97 -3.71 -15.90
CA LEU A 281 26.74 -4.14 -17.27
C LEU A 281 26.82 -2.98 -18.27
N ILE A 282 26.23 -1.82 -17.97
CA ILE A 282 26.22 -0.70 -18.90
C ILE A 282 27.62 -0.11 -19.11
N GLN A 283 28.47 -0.12 -18.07
CA GLN A 283 29.88 0.29 -18.17
C GLN A 283 30.64 -0.63 -19.12
N LEU A 284 30.40 -1.93 -19.01
CA LEU A 284 31.02 -2.94 -19.87
C LEU A 284 30.55 -2.81 -21.32
N VAL A 285 29.24 -2.64 -21.54
CA VAL A 285 28.67 -2.45 -22.88
C VAL A 285 29.24 -1.17 -23.51
N ALA A 286 29.32 -0.07 -22.75
CA ALA A 286 29.89 1.19 -23.23
C ALA A 286 31.37 1.04 -23.62
N PHE A 287 32.15 0.34 -22.79
CA PHE A 287 33.57 0.08 -23.07
C PHE A 287 33.76 -0.81 -24.30
N VAL A 288 32.96 -1.86 -24.44
CA VAL A 288 32.98 -2.75 -25.61
C VAL A 288 32.59 -2.01 -26.88
N ASP A 289 31.57 -1.14 -26.82
CA ASP A 289 31.15 -0.32 -27.96
C ASP A 289 32.24 0.68 -28.38
N TYR A 290 32.92 1.29 -27.40
CA TYR A 290 34.08 2.14 -27.66
C TYR A 290 35.24 1.36 -28.33
N LEU A 291 35.58 0.17 -27.81
CA LEU A 291 36.61 -0.69 -28.40
C LEU A 291 36.24 -1.17 -29.81
N ARG A 292 34.96 -1.44 -30.07
CA ARG A 292 34.45 -1.81 -31.39
C ARG A 292 34.72 -0.72 -32.42
N GLY A 293 34.66 0.54 -32.01
CA GLY A 293 34.97 1.69 -32.88
C GLY A 293 36.46 1.84 -33.22
N GLN A 294 37.36 1.24 -32.44
CA GLN A 294 38.81 1.43 -32.58
C GLN A 294 39.55 0.20 -33.16
N VAL A 295 38.97 -0.99 -33.12
CA VAL A 295 39.66 -2.25 -33.43
C VAL A 295 39.05 -2.98 -34.64
N PRO A 296 39.87 -3.55 -35.55
CA PRO A 296 39.38 -4.39 -36.65
C PRO A 296 38.55 -5.61 -36.19
N SER A 297 37.48 -5.93 -36.92
CA SER A 297 36.43 -6.89 -36.54
C SER A 297 36.92 -8.31 -36.19
N LYS A 298 38.05 -8.78 -36.76
CA LYS A 298 38.63 -10.10 -36.43
C LYS A 298 39.26 -10.14 -35.03
N HIS A 299 39.97 -9.09 -34.62
CA HIS A 299 40.59 -9.01 -33.29
C HIS A 299 39.55 -8.68 -32.23
N PHE A 300 38.52 -7.90 -32.59
CA PHE A 300 37.38 -7.59 -31.74
C PHE A 300 36.60 -8.84 -31.30
N ASN A 301 36.29 -9.78 -32.19
CA ASN A 301 35.56 -11.01 -31.82
C ASN A 301 36.32 -11.89 -30.83
N THR A 302 37.65 -11.91 -30.92
CA THR A 302 38.50 -12.69 -30.00
C THR A 302 38.58 -12.00 -28.63
N LEU A 303 38.75 -10.67 -28.63
CA LEU A 303 38.76 -9.84 -27.43
C LEU A 303 37.40 -9.88 -26.71
N LEU A 304 36.29 -9.79 -27.44
CA LEU A 304 34.93 -9.84 -26.89
C LEU A 304 34.65 -11.18 -26.22
N ARG A 305 35.05 -12.31 -26.83
CA ARG A 305 34.93 -13.63 -26.19
C ARG A 305 35.77 -13.72 -24.91
N ALA A 306 37.00 -13.19 -24.91
CA ALA A 306 37.85 -13.18 -23.72
C ALA A 306 37.27 -12.30 -22.59
N ILE A 307 36.76 -11.11 -22.93
CA ILE A 307 36.13 -10.18 -21.99
C ILE A 307 34.84 -10.78 -21.41
N VAL A 308 33.98 -11.36 -22.23
CA VAL A 308 32.72 -11.99 -21.77
C VAL A 308 33.01 -13.17 -20.83
N VAL A 309 33.98 -14.02 -21.16
CA VAL A 309 34.38 -15.14 -20.29
C VAL A 309 34.99 -14.64 -18.98
N LEU A 310 35.89 -13.65 -19.03
CA LEU A 310 36.50 -13.05 -17.84
C LEU A 310 35.43 -12.44 -16.92
N ILE A 311 34.51 -11.67 -17.48
CA ILE A 311 33.42 -11.04 -16.72
C ILE A 311 32.47 -12.09 -16.17
N ALA A 312 32.09 -13.11 -16.94
CA ALA A 312 31.22 -14.18 -16.45
C ALA A 312 31.86 -14.90 -15.25
N VAL A 313 33.16 -15.20 -15.31
CA VAL A 313 33.91 -15.82 -14.21
C VAL A 313 34.00 -14.87 -13.01
N VAL A 314 34.41 -13.61 -13.20
CA VAL A 314 34.55 -12.63 -12.11
C VAL A 314 33.19 -12.32 -11.46
N SER A 315 32.13 -12.18 -12.25
CA SER A 315 30.78 -11.90 -11.76
C SER A 315 30.20 -13.09 -11.01
N PHE A 316 30.37 -14.31 -11.53
CA PHE A 316 29.91 -15.53 -10.87
C PHE A 316 30.67 -15.78 -9.57
N VAL A 317 32.00 -15.69 -9.58
CA VAL A 317 32.84 -15.84 -8.38
C VAL A 317 32.54 -14.73 -7.37
N GLY A 318 32.41 -13.48 -7.81
CA GLY A 318 32.07 -12.35 -6.97
C GLY A 318 30.70 -12.52 -6.30
N LEU A 319 29.67 -12.89 -7.06
CA LEU A 319 28.31 -13.06 -6.54
C LEU A 319 28.20 -14.26 -5.60
N VAL A 320 28.84 -15.40 -5.92
CA VAL A 320 28.87 -16.57 -5.04
C VAL A 320 29.64 -16.25 -3.76
N THR A 321 30.80 -15.59 -3.85
CA THR A 321 31.61 -15.23 -2.67
C THR A 321 30.85 -14.23 -1.78
N LEU A 322 30.27 -13.18 -2.35
CA LEU A 322 29.50 -12.17 -1.58
C LEU A 322 28.24 -12.74 -0.94
N THR A 323 27.61 -13.72 -1.58
CA THR A 323 26.44 -14.42 -1.04
C THR A 323 26.83 -15.38 0.08
N VAL A 324 27.89 -16.17 -0.11
CA VAL A 324 28.37 -17.16 0.88
C VAL A 324 28.99 -16.48 2.10
N THR A 325 29.68 -15.35 1.91
CA THR A 325 30.25 -14.55 3.02
C THR A 325 29.19 -13.83 3.85
N GLY A 326 27.92 -13.83 3.44
CA GLY A 326 26.82 -13.20 4.18
C GLY A 326 26.87 -11.67 4.21
N VAL A 327 27.73 -11.04 3.39
CA VAL A 327 27.82 -9.57 3.30
C VAL A 327 26.56 -8.99 2.64
N ILE A 328 25.95 -9.72 1.71
CA ILE A 328 24.66 -9.38 1.11
C ILE A 328 23.55 -10.08 1.89
N ALA A 329 22.68 -9.29 2.52
CA ALA A 329 21.50 -9.79 3.20
C ALA A 329 20.50 -10.37 2.18
N PRO A 330 19.85 -11.51 2.50
CA PRO A 330 18.82 -12.08 1.64
C PRO A 330 17.59 -11.17 1.56
N TRP A 331 16.68 -11.52 0.65
CA TRP A 331 15.42 -10.82 0.45
C TRP A 331 14.64 -10.72 1.77
N SER A 332 14.09 -9.56 2.06
CA SER A 332 13.24 -9.44 3.24
C SER A 332 11.94 -10.24 3.07
N GLY A 333 11.38 -10.75 4.17
CA GLY A 333 10.22 -11.64 4.13
C GLY A 333 9.00 -11.05 3.41
N ARG A 334 8.81 -9.72 3.47
CA ARG A 334 7.70 -9.00 2.80
C ARG A 334 7.86 -8.94 1.28
N PHE A 335 9.08 -8.76 0.77
CA PHE A 335 9.31 -8.79 -0.68
C PHE A 335 9.38 -10.23 -1.19
N TYR A 336 9.92 -11.16 -0.38
CA TYR A 336 9.95 -12.58 -0.72
C TYR A 336 8.55 -13.18 -0.84
N SER A 337 7.59 -12.75 -0.02
CA SER A 337 6.19 -13.22 -0.13
C SER A 337 5.49 -12.81 -1.43
N LEU A 338 6.00 -11.81 -2.16
CA LEU A 338 5.50 -11.46 -3.48
C LEU A 338 5.97 -12.44 -4.56
N TRP A 339 7.07 -13.15 -4.31
CA TRP A 339 7.59 -14.20 -5.18
C TRP A 339 7.02 -15.57 -4.77
N ASP A 340 7.16 -15.94 -3.50
CA ASP A 340 6.60 -17.14 -2.91
C ASP A 340 5.36 -16.79 -2.06
N THR A 341 4.20 -16.90 -2.68
CA THR A 341 2.91 -16.56 -2.07
C THR A 341 2.51 -17.48 -0.90
N GLY A 342 3.16 -18.64 -0.75
CA GLY A 342 2.93 -19.56 0.37
C GLY A 342 3.75 -19.23 1.62
N TYR A 343 4.89 -18.56 1.45
CA TYR A 343 5.87 -18.35 2.51
C TYR A 343 5.32 -17.58 3.71
N ALA A 344 4.62 -16.47 3.46
CA ALA A 344 4.07 -15.62 4.51
C ALA A 344 3.05 -16.37 5.39
N LYS A 345 2.19 -17.19 4.78
CA LYS A 345 1.14 -17.91 5.49
C LYS A 345 1.70 -18.98 6.44
N ILE A 346 2.84 -19.58 6.08
CA ILE A 346 3.45 -20.69 6.85
C ILE A 346 4.42 -20.16 7.91
N HIS A 347 5.29 -19.21 7.54
CA HIS A 347 6.42 -18.83 8.39
C HIS A 347 6.21 -17.52 9.16
N ILE A 348 5.39 -16.60 8.65
CA ILE A 348 5.19 -15.27 9.26
C ILE A 348 3.70 -14.91 9.26
N PRO A 349 2.90 -15.48 10.18
CA PRO A 349 1.44 -15.30 10.18
C PRO A 349 1.01 -13.84 10.33
N ILE A 350 1.86 -12.98 10.90
CA ILE A 350 1.61 -11.53 11.01
C ILE A 350 1.43 -10.90 9.61
N ILE A 351 2.29 -11.23 8.64
CA ILE A 351 2.20 -10.68 7.28
C ILE A 351 0.91 -11.17 6.61
N ALA A 352 0.57 -12.44 6.77
CA ALA A 352 -0.65 -13.01 6.19
C ALA A 352 -1.95 -12.51 6.86
N SER A 353 -1.87 -11.99 8.09
CA SER A 353 -3.04 -11.53 8.85
C SER A 353 -3.63 -10.22 8.33
N VAL A 354 -2.84 -9.39 7.63
CA VAL A 354 -3.32 -8.14 7.06
C VAL A 354 -4.14 -8.41 5.81
N SER A 355 -5.37 -7.90 5.77
CA SER A 355 -6.29 -8.08 4.63
C SER A 355 -5.71 -7.53 3.31
N GLU A 356 -4.86 -6.52 3.38
CA GLU A 356 -4.20 -5.89 2.23
C GLU A 356 -3.20 -6.80 1.51
N HIS A 357 -2.67 -7.82 2.20
CA HIS A 357 -1.70 -8.78 1.67
C HIS A 357 -2.37 -9.93 0.90
N GLN A 358 -3.70 -9.98 0.86
CA GLN A 358 -4.44 -11.01 0.14
C GLN A 358 -4.37 -10.78 -1.38
N PRO A 359 -4.55 -11.84 -2.19
CA PRO A 359 -4.62 -11.72 -3.64
C PRO A 359 -5.92 -11.04 -4.09
N THR A 360 -5.85 -10.36 -5.22
CA THR A 360 -6.99 -9.65 -5.83
C THR A 360 -7.87 -10.59 -6.64
N ALA A 361 -9.18 -10.54 -6.42
CA ALA A 361 -10.15 -11.18 -7.31
C ALA A 361 -10.45 -10.30 -8.53
N TRP A 362 -10.88 -10.91 -9.65
CA TRP A 362 -11.25 -10.18 -10.87
C TRP A 362 -12.32 -9.08 -10.68
N PRO A 363 -13.32 -9.22 -9.77
CA PRO A 363 -14.31 -8.16 -9.57
C PRO A 363 -13.67 -6.89 -9.01
N SER A 364 -12.60 -6.99 -8.21
CA SER A 364 -11.86 -5.84 -7.69
C SER A 364 -11.18 -5.05 -8.83
N PHE A 365 -10.58 -5.74 -9.80
CA PHE A 365 -10.01 -5.07 -10.99
C PHE A 365 -11.07 -4.29 -11.78
N PHE A 366 -12.25 -4.88 -11.99
CA PHE A 366 -13.34 -4.20 -12.68
C PHE A 366 -13.94 -3.07 -11.84
N PHE A 367 -14.07 -3.27 -10.53
CA PHE A 367 -14.60 -2.28 -9.60
C PHE A 367 -13.72 -1.01 -9.57
N ASP A 368 -12.40 -1.19 -9.59
CA ASP A 368 -11.43 -0.08 -9.47
C ASP A 368 -11.13 0.64 -10.78
N LEU A 369 -11.21 -0.05 -11.92
CA LEU A 369 -10.76 0.47 -13.22
C LEU A 369 -11.87 0.54 -14.28
N ASN A 370 -13.02 -0.09 -14.04
CA ASN A 370 -14.17 -0.18 -14.95
C ASN A 370 -13.71 -0.51 -16.39
N PHE A 371 -14.01 0.34 -17.37
CA PHE A 371 -13.71 0.06 -18.77
C PHE A 371 -12.22 0.19 -19.14
N LEU A 372 -11.40 0.80 -18.28
CA LEU A 372 -9.96 0.93 -18.52
C LEU A 372 -9.26 -0.43 -18.53
N ILE A 373 -9.80 -1.42 -17.82
CA ILE A 373 -9.18 -2.75 -17.71
C ILE A 373 -9.12 -3.51 -19.04
N TRP A 374 -10.12 -3.35 -19.91
CA TRP A 374 -10.13 -4.02 -21.22
C TRP A 374 -9.45 -3.19 -22.31
N LEU A 375 -9.33 -1.86 -22.12
CA LEU A 375 -8.50 -1.01 -22.97
C LEU A 375 -7.01 -1.14 -22.69
N PHE A 376 -6.65 -1.56 -21.47
CA PHE A 376 -5.26 -1.68 -21.05
C PHE A 376 -4.42 -2.61 -21.97
N PRO A 377 -4.84 -3.86 -22.27
CA PRO A 377 -4.12 -4.70 -23.23
C PRO A 377 -4.04 -4.10 -24.63
N ALA A 378 -5.09 -3.41 -25.08
CA ALA A 378 -5.11 -2.75 -26.40
C ALA A 378 -4.09 -1.61 -26.47
N GLY A 379 -3.96 -0.80 -25.41
CA GLY A 379 -2.94 0.24 -25.29
C GLY A 379 -1.52 -0.33 -25.31
N VAL A 380 -1.27 -1.41 -24.56
CA VAL A 380 0.02 -2.11 -24.57
C VAL A 380 0.34 -2.68 -25.96
N TYR A 381 -0.65 -3.25 -26.64
CA TYR A 381 -0.48 -3.73 -28.02
C TYR A 381 -0.12 -2.61 -29.01
N LEU A 382 -0.71 -1.41 -28.86
CA LEU A 382 -0.34 -0.26 -29.67
C LEU A 382 1.12 0.18 -29.42
N CYS A 383 1.59 0.10 -28.17
CA CYS A 383 3.00 0.34 -27.84
C CYS A 383 3.94 -0.65 -28.53
N PHE A 384 3.56 -1.93 -28.63
CA PHE A 384 4.34 -2.92 -29.38
C PHE A 384 4.40 -2.62 -30.88
N ARG A 385 3.35 -2.00 -31.45
CA ARG A 385 3.27 -1.71 -32.89
C ARG A 385 4.24 -0.61 -33.34
N GLN A 386 4.44 0.43 -32.54
CA GLN A 386 5.32 1.57 -32.86
C GLN A 386 6.66 1.55 -32.10
N LEU A 387 6.92 0.49 -31.31
CA LEU A 387 8.08 0.19 -30.47
C LEU A 387 9.22 1.23 -30.47
N ARG A 388 9.02 2.32 -29.72
CA ARG A 388 10.03 3.33 -29.38
C ARG A 388 10.69 2.97 -28.05
N ASP A 389 11.82 3.60 -27.72
CA ASP A 389 12.58 3.30 -26.51
C ASP A 389 11.78 3.61 -25.23
N GLU A 390 10.95 4.65 -25.29
CA GLU A 390 10.00 5.01 -24.23
C GLU A 390 8.81 4.04 -24.11
N HIS A 391 8.37 3.42 -25.21
CA HIS A 391 7.29 2.43 -25.18
C HIS A 391 7.71 1.13 -24.50
N VAL A 392 8.99 0.75 -24.59
CA VAL A 392 9.56 -0.40 -23.87
C VAL A 392 9.38 -0.22 -22.36
N PHE A 393 9.57 1.01 -21.84
CA PHE A 393 9.36 1.29 -20.42
C PHE A 393 7.91 1.03 -19.99
N ILE A 394 6.92 1.50 -20.76
CA ILE A 394 5.50 1.25 -20.48
C ILE A 394 5.17 -0.23 -20.51
N ILE A 395 5.70 -0.97 -21.49
CA ILE A 395 5.44 -2.41 -21.61
C ILE A 395 5.98 -3.16 -20.38
N VAL A 396 7.22 -2.88 -19.98
CA VAL A 396 7.83 -3.50 -18.80
C VAL A 396 7.05 -3.10 -17.54
N TYR A 397 6.70 -1.82 -17.40
CA TYR A 397 5.91 -1.31 -16.28
C TYR A 397 4.52 -1.98 -16.20
N ALA A 398 3.84 -2.14 -17.34
CA ALA A 398 2.54 -2.77 -17.44
C ALA A 398 2.60 -4.25 -17.00
N VAL A 399 3.52 -5.03 -17.55
CA VAL A 399 3.66 -6.46 -17.25
C VAL A 399 4.00 -6.68 -15.77
N MET A 400 4.99 -5.96 -15.24
CA MET A 400 5.42 -6.12 -13.85
C MET A 400 4.33 -5.68 -12.87
N SER A 401 3.68 -4.54 -13.13
CA SER A 401 2.62 -4.05 -12.22
C SER A 401 1.38 -4.93 -12.25
N SER A 402 1.02 -5.50 -13.39
CA SER A 402 -0.11 -6.43 -13.48
C SER A 402 0.15 -7.71 -12.68
N TYR A 403 1.38 -8.23 -12.71
CA TYR A 403 1.75 -9.38 -11.88
C TYR A 403 1.63 -9.04 -10.38
N PHE A 404 2.26 -7.94 -9.94
CA PHE A 404 2.25 -7.55 -8.54
C PHE A 404 0.86 -7.20 -8.00
N ALA A 405 0.03 -6.51 -8.79
CA ALA A 405 -1.36 -6.25 -8.43
C ALA A 405 -2.18 -7.54 -8.33
N GLY A 406 -1.90 -8.54 -9.16
CA GLY A 406 -2.55 -9.85 -9.09
C GLY A 406 -2.23 -10.62 -7.80
N VAL A 407 -0.99 -10.49 -7.30
CA VAL A 407 -0.53 -11.15 -6.07
C VAL A 407 -1.03 -10.45 -4.81
N MET A 408 -1.16 -9.12 -4.82
CA MET A 408 -1.47 -8.33 -3.63
C MET A 408 -2.39 -7.14 -3.91
N VAL A 409 -3.50 -7.03 -3.17
CA VAL A 409 -4.51 -5.96 -3.32
C VAL A 409 -3.94 -4.55 -3.18
N ARG A 410 -3.06 -4.28 -2.21
CA ARG A 410 -2.48 -2.94 -2.04
C ARG A 410 -1.71 -2.45 -3.26
N LEU A 411 -1.14 -3.36 -4.07
CA LEU A 411 -0.31 -2.99 -5.23
C LEU A 411 -1.15 -2.58 -6.45
N MET A 412 -2.48 -2.71 -6.38
CA MET A 412 -3.42 -2.12 -7.35
C MET A 412 -3.22 -0.61 -7.51
N LEU A 413 -2.79 0.06 -6.44
CA LEU A 413 -2.45 1.49 -6.45
C LEU A 413 -1.32 1.81 -7.45
N THR A 414 -0.33 0.93 -7.57
CA THR A 414 0.80 1.10 -8.49
C THR A 414 0.49 0.68 -9.93
N LEU A 415 -0.54 -0.14 -10.14
CA LEU A 415 -1.05 -0.52 -11.47
C LEU A 415 -1.93 0.58 -12.09
N THR A 416 -2.68 1.31 -11.27
CA THR A 416 -3.65 2.30 -11.75
C THR A 416 -3.05 3.32 -12.72
N PRO A 417 -1.86 3.93 -12.47
CA PRO A 417 -1.29 4.91 -13.39
C PRO A 417 -0.96 4.34 -14.78
N VAL A 418 -0.35 3.16 -14.87
CA VAL A 418 -0.02 2.55 -16.18
C VAL A 418 -1.27 2.18 -16.96
N VAL A 419 -2.33 1.74 -16.27
CA VAL A 419 -3.63 1.46 -16.90
C VAL A 419 -4.23 2.74 -17.48
N CYS A 420 -4.23 3.85 -16.73
CA CYS A 420 -4.72 5.14 -17.22
C CYS A 420 -3.93 5.62 -18.44
N VAL A 421 -2.60 5.51 -18.44
CA VAL A 421 -1.73 5.91 -19.56
C VAL A 421 -1.98 5.04 -20.80
N ALA A 422 -2.00 3.72 -20.65
CA ALA A 422 -2.23 2.79 -21.76
C ALA A 422 -3.65 2.93 -22.36
N ALA A 423 -4.67 3.03 -21.50
CA ALA A 423 -6.04 3.24 -21.94
C ALA A 423 -6.21 4.60 -22.64
N ALA A 424 -5.55 5.66 -22.15
CA ALA A 424 -5.57 6.97 -22.81
C ALA A 424 -4.92 6.95 -24.19
N MET A 425 -3.80 6.23 -24.35
CA MET A 425 -3.19 6.04 -25.68
C MET A 425 -4.11 5.28 -26.64
N ALA A 426 -4.81 4.25 -26.15
CA ALA A 426 -5.79 3.51 -26.95
C ALA A 426 -6.98 4.38 -27.37
N VAL A 427 -7.63 5.06 -26.41
CA VAL A 427 -8.78 5.94 -26.68
C VAL A 427 -8.38 7.09 -27.59
N SER A 428 -7.23 7.73 -27.34
CA SER A 428 -6.72 8.79 -28.22
C SER A 428 -6.50 8.27 -29.64
N SER A 429 -5.95 7.08 -29.83
CA SER A 429 -5.70 6.55 -31.18
C SER A 429 -7.00 6.23 -31.92
N ILE A 430 -8.02 5.78 -31.20
CA ILE A 430 -9.38 5.62 -31.74
C ILE A 430 -9.94 6.98 -32.11
N LEU A 431 -9.91 7.95 -31.19
CA LEU A 431 -10.42 9.30 -31.44
C LEU A 431 -9.71 9.98 -32.61
N ASP A 432 -8.38 9.89 -32.72
CA ASP A 432 -7.62 10.45 -33.85
C ASP A 432 -8.10 9.85 -35.19
N THR A 433 -8.31 8.53 -35.23
CA THR A 433 -8.72 7.83 -36.46
C THR A 433 -10.16 8.15 -36.88
N TYR A 434 -11.08 8.35 -35.91
CA TYR A 434 -12.51 8.50 -36.19
C TYR A 434 -13.02 9.95 -36.11
N LEU A 435 -12.29 10.89 -35.49
CA LEU A 435 -12.63 12.32 -35.47
C LEU A 435 -12.12 13.08 -36.69
N GLU A 436 -11.11 12.57 -37.40
CA GLU A 436 -10.67 13.17 -38.66
C GLU A 436 -11.81 13.11 -39.69
N ILE A 437 -12.37 14.28 -40.00
CA ILE A 437 -13.48 14.46 -40.96
C ILE A 437 -12.98 14.34 -42.40
N GLU A 438 -11.69 14.57 -42.64
CA GLU A 438 -11.08 14.40 -43.95
C GLU A 438 -11.07 12.90 -44.30
N SER A 439 -11.82 12.55 -45.34
CA SER A 439 -11.62 11.29 -46.05
C SER A 439 -10.25 11.35 -46.69
N PRO A 440 -9.39 10.31 -46.57
CA PRO A 440 -8.20 10.25 -47.40
C PRO A 440 -8.63 10.38 -48.87
N GLU A 441 -8.00 11.29 -49.63
CA GLU A 441 -8.17 11.33 -51.08
C GLU A 441 -7.86 9.93 -51.61
N GLU A 442 -8.76 9.38 -52.42
CA GLU A 442 -8.51 8.14 -53.14
C GLU A 442 -7.17 8.31 -53.87
N ALA A 443 -6.24 7.38 -53.66
CA ALA A 443 -5.09 7.27 -54.54
C ALA A 443 -5.66 7.03 -55.93
N ALA A 444 -5.66 8.08 -56.77
CA ALA A 444 -6.11 8.00 -58.15
C ALA A 444 -5.42 6.80 -58.79
N GLU A 445 -6.21 5.82 -59.21
CA GLU A 445 -5.73 4.74 -60.05
C GLU A 445 -5.16 5.38 -61.32
N GLU A 446 -3.83 5.41 -61.43
CA GLU A 446 -3.14 5.67 -62.69
C GLU A 446 -3.54 4.57 -63.66
N SER A 447 -4.58 4.88 -64.43
CA SER A 447 -4.93 4.21 -65.66
C SER A 447 -3.83 4.43 -66.68
N ASP A 448 -2.82 3.56 -66.68
CA ASP A 448 -1.96 3.42 -67.86
C ASP A 448 -2.11 2.03 -68.49
N SER A 449 -3.05 1.97 -69.42
CA SER A 449 -3.24 0.87 -70.33
C SER A 449 -2.43 1.13 -71.60
N LYS A 450 -1.24 0.52 -71.73
CA LYS A 450 -0.74 -0.08 -73.00
C LYS A 450 0.63 -0.75 -72.89
N LYS A 451 0.66 -1.98 -73.43
CA LYS A 451 1.76 -2.78 -74.02
C LYS A 451 2.56 -3.77 -73.16
N SER A 452 2.13 -5.03 -73.33
CA SER A 452 2.93 -6.16 -73.88
C SER A 452 3.67 -7.13 -72.94
N LYS A 453 3.04 -8.29 -72.74
CA LYS A 453 3.56 -9.67 -72.84
C LYS A 453 5.09 -9.91 -72.73
N LYS A 454 5.49 -10.70 -71.71
CA LYS A 454 6.14 -12.03 -71.88
C LYS A 454 6.22 -12.83 -70.55
N THR A 455 5.46 -13.92 -70.54
CA THR A 455 5.80 -15.31 -70.12
C THR A 455 6.62 -15.59 -68.84
N LYS A 456 5.91 -16.15 -67.84
CA LYS A 456 6.12 -17.39 -67.06
C LYS A 456 7.53 -17.98 -66.77
N GLU A 457 7.64 -18.37 -65.50
CA GLU A 457 8.24 -19.60 -64.92
C GLU A 457 9.77 -19.67 -64.73
N ALA A 458 10.21 -19.69 -63.46
CA ALA A 458 11.01 -20.80 -62.89
C ALA A 458 11.12 -20.69 -61.36
N ALA A 459 11.10 -21.84 -60.72
CA ALA A 459 10.96 -22.08 -59.29
C ALA A 459 12.25 -21.90 -58.46
N ALA A 460 12.04 -21.45 -57.23
CA ALA A 460 12.60 -21.95 -55.97
C ALA A 460 14.05 -22.49 -55.89
N SER A 461 14.89 -21.74 -55.16
CA SER A 461 15.70 -22.19 -54.01
C SER A 461 16.19 -20.91 -53.29
N GLY A 462 16.25 -20.70 -51.99
CA GLY A 462 15.99 -21.49 -50.79
C GLY A 462 16.77 -20.80 -49.65
N SER A 463 16.09 -20.15 -48.70
CA SER A 463 16.34 -20.25 -47.25
C SER A 463 15.61 -19.15 -46.47
N ASN A 464 14.74 -19.61 -45.59
CA ASN A 464 14.07 -18.83 -44.54
C ASN A 464 15.08 -18.41 -43.47
N THR A 465 15.01 -17.16 -43.05
CA THR A 465 15.12 -16.80 -41.63
C THR A 465 13.99 -15.84 -41.30
N GLY A 466 13.10 -16.30 -40.42
CA GLY A 466 11.80 -15.70 -40.14
C GLY A 466 11.90 -14.35 -39.43
N GLY A 467 11.39 -13.32 -40.10
CA GLY A 467 10.94 -12.08 -39.47
C GLY A 467 9.47 -12.21 -39.12
N PHE A 468 9.16 -12.21 -37.83
CA PHE A 468 7.81 -12.23 -37.31
C PHE A 468 7.10 -10.90 -37.68
N LEU A 469 6.24 -10.95 -38.70
CA LEU A 469 5.08 -10.09 -38.94
C LEU A 469 5.33 -8.56 -38.96
N SER A 470 6.09 -8.08 -39.95
CA SER A 470 5.86 -6.72 -40.48
C SER A 470 4.71 -6.77 -41.48
N SER A 471 3.47 -6.80 -40.99
CA SER A 471 2.31 -6.53 -41.84
C SER A 471 2.20 -5.01 -42.04
N LYS A 472 2.79 -4.48 -43.11
CA LYS A 472 2.31 -3.24 -43.72
C LYS A 472 0.90 -3.52 -44.28
N ALA A 473 -0.10 -3.50 -43.41
CA ALA A 473 -1.48 -3.52 -43.84
C ALA A 473 -1.79 -2.19 -44.55
N PRO A 474 -2.47 -2.20 -45.70
CA PRO A 474 -2.91 -0.97 -46.35
C PRO A 474 -3.87 -0.22 -45.41
N PHE A 475 -3.80 1.12 -45.40
CA PHE A 475 -4.78 1.97 -44.72
C PHE A 475 -6.14 1.72 -45.37
N ILE A 476 -6.99 0.91 -44.73
CA ILE A 476 -8.40 0.78 -45.10
C ILE A 476 -9.09 2.02 -44.49
N GLY A 477 -9.22 3.08 -45.29
CA GLY A 477 -9.96 4.26 -44.90
C GLY A 477 -11.41 3.88 -44.56
N ILE A 478 -11.90 4.30 -43.40
CA ILE A 478 -13.31 4.13 -43.04
C ILE A 478 -14.06 5.30 -43.66
N TYR A 479 -14.66 5.08 -44.83
CA TYR A 479 -15.29 6.14 -45.63
C TYR A 479 -16.68 6.56 -45.12
N SER A 480 -17.35 5.74 -44.30
CA SER A 480 -18.71 6.03 -43.85
C SER A 480 -18.74 6.97 -42.63
N PHE A 481 -19.29 8.17 -42.82
CA PHE A 481 -19.57 9.13 -41.75
C PHE A 481 -20.43 8.52 -40.61
N THR A 482 -21.38 7.63 -40.94
CA THR A 482 -22.23 6.99 -39.92
C THR A 482 -21.43 6.05 -39.03
N SER A 483 -20.45 5.32 -39.58
CA SER A 483 -19.57 4.46 -38.79
C SER A 483 -18.61 5.26 -37.90
N LYS A 484 -18.06 6.38 -38.40
CA LYS A 484 -17.25 7.31 -37.60
C LYS A 484 -18.05 7.90 -36.44
N ALA A 485 -19.25 8.42 -36.74
CA ALA A 485 -20.14 8.98 -35.73
C ALA A 485 -20.58 7.94 -34.69
N ALA A 486 -20.89 6.71 -35.11
CA ALA A 486 -21.30 5.64 -34.20
C ALA A 486 -20.18 5.25 -33.21
N VAL A 487 -18.94 5.11 -33.68
CA VAL A 487 -17.79 4.77 -32.81
C VAL A 487 -17.51 5.92 -31.83
N VAL A 488 -17.48 7.17 -32.30
CA VAL A 488 -17.26 8.34 -31.44
C VAL A 488 -18.38 8.48 -30.40
N ALA A 489 -19.64 8.26 -30.79
CA ALA A 489 -20.77 8.27 -29.88
C ALA A 489 -20.67 7.15 -28.83
N SER A 490 -20.30 5.93 -29.24
CA SER A 490 -20.11 4.81 -28.32
C SER A 490 -19.01 5.09 -27.28
N PHE A 491 -17.84 5.59 -27.71
CA PHE A 491 -16.78 5.97 -26.77
C PHE A 491 -17.16 7.14 -25.87
N SER A 492 -17.95 8.10 -26.37
CA SER A 492 -18.49 9.18 -25.53
C SER A 492 -19.42 8.63 -24.44
N VAL A 493 -20.26 7.64 -24.75
CA VAL A 493 -21.10 6.95 -23.74
C VAL A 493 -20.24 6.22 -22.71
N TYR A 494 -19.18 5.50 -23.13
CA TYR A 494 -18.27 4.84 -22.20
C TYR A 494 -17.57 5.83 -21.25
N LEU A 495 -17.17 7.00 -21.75
CA LEU A 495 -16.57 8.06 -20.91
C LEU A 495 -17.57 8.59 -19.88
N VAL A 496 -18.83 8.81 -20.25
CA VAL A 496 -19.88 9.24 -19.31
C VAL A 496 -20.16 8.15 -18.27
N MET A 497 -20.30 6.89 -18.71
CA MET A 497 -20.48 5.74 -17.81
C MET A 497 -19.32 5.58 -16.85
N PHE A 498 -18.09 5.86 -17.29
CA PHE A 498 -16.92 5.86 -16.42
C PHE A 498 -17.02 6.92 -15.32
N VAL A 499 -17.37 8.16 -15.66
CA VAL A 499 -17.55 9.22 -14.66
C VAL A 499 -18.63 8.84 -13.64
N LEU A 500 -19.77 8.30 -14.10
CA LEU A 500 -20.86 7.86 -13.23
C LEU A 500 -20.41 6.73 -12.29
N HIS A 501 -19.74 5.70 -12.84
CA HIS A 501 -19.18 4.59 -12.05
C HIS A 501 -18.17 5.09 -11.02
N CYS A 502 -17.20 5.91 -11.43
CA CYS A 502 -16.16 6.43 -10.52
C CYS A 502 -16.76 7.24 -9.38
N THR A 503 -17.75 8.09 -9.69
CA THR A 503 -18.45 8.89 -8.70
C THR A 503 -19.24 8.02 -7.74
N TRP A 504 -19.95 7.01 -8.25
CA TRP A 504 -20.74 6.07 -7.44
C TRP A 504 -19.85 5.23 -6.51
N VAL A 505 -18.76 4.65 -7.03
CA VAL A 505 -17.80 3.85 -6.25
C VAL A 505 -17.16 4.71 -5.17
N THR A 506 -16.70 5.90 -5.52
CA THR A 506 -16.07 6.82 -4.57
C THR A 506 -17.04 7.20 -3.47
N SER A 507 -18.27 7.58 -3.83
CA SER A 507 -19.33 7.97 -2.90
C SER A 507 -19.70 6.84 -1.94
N ASN A 508 -19.86 5.61 -2.42
CA ASN A 508 -20.53 4.55 -1.64
C ASN A 508 -19.57 3.56 -0.98
N ALA A 509 -18.38 3.34 -1.56
CA ALA A 509 -17.43 2.35 -1.05
C ALA A 509 -16.24 3.00 -0.35
N TYR A 510 -15.59 3.98 -0.98
CA TYR A 510 -14.33 4.54 -0.47
C TYR A 510 -14.49 5.74 0.48
N SER A 511 -15.66 6.40 0.50
CA SER A 511 -15.92 7.57 1.35
C SER A 511 -16.60 7.21 2.68
N SER A 512 -16.08 6.21 3.38
CA SER A 512 -16.59 5.78 4.69
C SER A 512 -15.52 5.92 5.78
N PRO A 513 -15.73 6.73 6.83
CA PRO A 513 -14.77 6.85 7.93
C PRO A 513 -14.71 5.54 8.73
N SER A 514 -13.51 5.19 9.20
CA SER A 514 -13.30 4.03 10.09
C SER A 514 -13.49 4.36 11.57
N VAL A 515 -13.44 5.65 11.93
CA VAL A 515 -13.57 6.14 13.31
C VAL A 515 -15.04 6.21 13.74
N VAL A 516 -15.91 6.57 12.80
CA VAL A 516 -17.31 6.81 13.02
C VAL A 516 -18.10 5.80 12.21
N LEU A 517 -18.93 5.00 12.86
CA LEU A 517 -19.72 3.98 12.20
C LEU A 517 -21.08 4.58 11.84
N ALA A 518 -21.44 4.54 10.56
CA ALA A 518 -22.77 4.96 10.11
C ALA A 518 -23.69 3.74 10.00
N SER A 519 -24.78 3.74 10.75
CA SER A 519 -25.88 2.79 10.57
C SER A 519 -27.06 3.49 9.90
N ARG A 520 -27.79 2.76 9.05
CA ARG A 520 -29.06 3.23 8.48
C ARG A 520 -30.21 2.59 9.24
N MET A 521 -31.07 3.43 9.79
CA MET A 521 -32.29 3.00 10.44
C MET A 521 -33.34 2.60 9.38
N PRO A 522 -34.37 1.82 9.73
CA PRO A 522 -35.40 1.38 8.78
C PRO A 522 -36.19 2.52 8.11
N ASP A 523 -36.21 3.70 8.73
CA ASP A 523 -36.81 4.93 8.22
C ASP A 523 -35.91 5.68 7.20
N GLY A 524 -34.71 5.16 6.95
CA GLY A 524 -33.71 5.78 6.08
C GLY A 524 -32.86 6.87 6.75
N SER A 525 -33.12 7.20 8.02
CA SER A 525 -32.28 8.13 8.78
C SER A 525 -30.90 7.50 9.08
N GLN A 526 -29.87 8.34 9.08
CA GLN A 526 -28.51 7.92 9.39
C GLN A 526 -28.23 8.10 10.88
N HIS A 527 -28.05 7.00 11.61
CA HIS A 527 -27.62 7.02 12.99
C HIS A 527 -26.10 6.86 13.05
N ILE A 528 -25.43 7.81 13.68
CA ILE A 528 -23.97 7.86 13.77
C ILE A 528 -23.56 7.28 15.11
N ILE A 529 -22.70 6.26 15.08
CA ILE A 529 -22.16 5.57 16.26
C ILE A 529 -20.69 6.00 16.42
N ASP A 530 -20.36 6.51 17.60
CA ASP A 530 -19.08 7.16 17.88
C ASP A 530 -18.37 6.63 19.14
N ASP A 531 -18.64 5.37 19.46
CA ASP A 531 -18.09 4.67 20.62
C ASP A 531 -16.55 4.71 20.70
N PHE A 532 -15.85 4.68 19.56
CA PHE A 532 -14.38 4.74 19.55
C PHE A 532 -13.87 6.07 20.13
N ARG A 533 -14.40 7.21 19.67
CA ARG A 533 -13.98 8.52 20.20
C ARG A 533 -14.41 8.68 21.64
N GLU A 534 -15.60 8.22 22.00
CA GLU A 534 -16.08 8.20 23.39
C GLU A 534 -15.07 7.49 24.32
N ALA A 535 -14.71 6.25 24.00
CA ALA A 535 -13.79 5.43 24.80
C ALA A 535 -12.39 6.03 24.87
N TYR A 536 -11.82 6.47 23.74
CA TYR A 536 -10.50 7.09 23.72
C TYR A 536 -10.48 8.42 24.46
N TYR A 537 -11.57 9.20 24.42
CA TYR A 537 -11.67 10.45 25.15
C TYR A 537 -11.82 10.23 26.66
N TRP A 538 -12.60 9.23 27.08
CA TRP A 538 -12.63 8.77 28.48
C TRP A 538 -11.23 8.39 28.96
N LEU A 539 -10.52 7.58 28.17
CA LEU A 539 -9.16 7.15 28.50
C LEU A 539 -8.23 8.36 28.66
N ARG A 540 -8.38 9.38 27.82
CA ARG A 540 -7.58 10.62 27.88
C ARG A 540 -7.85 11.48 29.11
N LYS A 541 -9.09 11.53 29.60
CA LYS A 541 -9.51 12.46 30.65
C LYS A 541 -9.58 11.82 32.04
N ASN A 542 -9.80 10.51 32.12
CA ASN A 542 -10.12 9.81 33.37
C ASN A 542 -9.01 8.87 33.84
N THR A 543 -7.90 8.73 33.10
CA THR A 543 -6.74 7.92 33.52
C THR A 543 -5.51 8.78 33.82
N PRO A 544 -4.57 8.30 34.66
CA PRO A 544 -3.25 8.93 34.83
C PRO A 544 -2.54 9.12 33.49
N TYR A 545 -1.69 10.15 33.39
CA TYR A 545 -1.03 10.48 32.12
C TYR A 545 -0.03 9.41 31.66
N ASP A 546 0.59 8.75 32.62
CA ASP A 546 1.56 7.67 32.44
C ASP A 546 0.89 6.29 32.41
N ALA A 547 -0.44 6.22 32.31
CA ALA A 547 -1.16 4.95 32.25
C ALA A 547 -0.78 4.15 30.99
N LYS A 548 -0.49 2.86 31.17
CA LYS A 548 -0.05 1.94 30.11
C LYS A 548 -1.23 1.08 29.66
N ILE A 549 -1.49 1.13 28.36
CA ILE A 549 -2.66 0.50 27.74
C ILE A 549 -2.21 -0.70 26.91
N ALA A 550 -2.76 -1.88 27.21
CA ALA A 550 -2.62 -3.06 26.38
C ALA A 550 -3.85 -3.20 25.47
N SER A 551 -3.60 -3.27 24.16
CA SER A 551 -4.61 -3.54 23.13
C SER A 551 -4.00 -4.44 22.06
N TRP A 552 -4.81 -4.93 21.13
CA TRP A 552 -4.28 -5.49 19.90
C TRP A 552 -3.53 -4.42 19.08
N TRP A 553 -2.59 -4.86 18.23
CA TRP A 553 -1.64 -3.97 17.56
C TRP A 553 -2.30 -3.01 16.56
N ASP A 554 -3.43 -3.40 15.94
CA ASP A 554 -4.22 -2.58 15.01
C ASP A 554 -4.56 -1.19 15.56
N TYR A 555 -4.81 -1.09 16.87
CA TYR A 555 -5.36 0.10 17.52
C TYR A 555 -4.29 1.01 18.14
N GLY A 556 -3.01 0.60 18.12
CA GLY A 556 -1.93 1.29 18.82
C GLY A 556 -1.79 2.77 18.40
N TYR A 557 -1.81 3.04 17.10
CA TYR A 557 -1.73 4.41 16.57
C TYR A 557 -2.94 5.26 16.93
N GLN A 558 -4.15 4.68 16.96
CA GLN A 558 -5.36 5.41 17.36
C GLN A 558 -5.33 5.77 18.84
N ILE A 559 -4.90 4.86 19.71
CA ILE A 559 -4.76 5.12 21.15
C ILE A 559 -3.70 6.22 21.37
N GLY A 560 -2.53 6.11 20.74
CA GLY A 560 -1.47 7.12 20.84
C GLY A 560 -1.87 8.48 20.25
N GLY A 561 -2.71 8.50 19.22
CA GLY A 561 -3.18 9.72 18.55
C GLY A 561 -4.34 10.42 19.25
N MET A 562 -5.39 9.67 19.63
CA MET A 562 -6.62 10.21 20.22
C MET A 562 -6.59 10.25 21.75
N ALA A 563 -6.22 9.13 22.38
CA ALA A 563 -6.22 8.99 23.83
C ALA A 563 -4.98 9.63 24.48
N ASP A 564 -3.88 9.79 23.72
CA ASP A 564 -2.59 10.32 24.20
C ASP A 564 -2.12 9.58 25.45
N ARG A 565 -2.02 8.25 25.35
CA ARG A 565 -1.56 7.31 26.39
C ARG A 565 -0.52 6.35 25.84
N THR A 566 0.23 5.74 26.77
CA THR A 566 1.32 4.83 26.43
C THR A 566 0.77 3.47 25.98
N THR A 567 1.27 2.95 24.86
CA THR A 567 0.85 1.66 24.30
C THR A 567 1.97 0.62 24.37
N LEU A 568 1.60 -0.65 24.63
CA LEU A 568 2.55 -1.76 24.65
C LEU A 568 2.97 -2.21 23.24
N VAL A 569 2.02 -2.27 22.33
CA VAL A 569 2.22 -2.73 20.93
C VAL A 569 1.59 -1.73 19.98
N ASP A 570 2.06 -1.73 18.74
CA ASP A 570 1.68 -0.71 17.76
C ASP A 570 1.66 -1.24 16.31
N ASN A 571 1.06 -0.47 15.40
CA ASN A 571 0.77 -0.89 14.04
C ASN A 571 2.04 -1.15 13.17
N ASN A 572 3.20 -0.63 13.59
CA ASN A 572 4.45 -0.82 12.85
C ASN A 572 4.96 -2.27 12.84
N THR A 573 4.50 -3.11 13.77
CA THR A 573 4.84 -4.55 13.87
C THR A 573 6.33 -4.92 13.77
N TRP A 574 7.24 -4.07 14.24
CA TRP A 574 8.68 -4.31 14.09
C TRP A 574 9.25 -5.39 15.02
N ASN A 575 8.61 -5.63 16.18
CA ASN A 575 9.00 -6.69 17.12
C ASN A 575 7.88 -7.71 17.31
N ASN A 576 7.99 -8.82 16.57
CA ASN A 576 7.00 -9.89 16.55
C ASN A 576 6.85 -10.59 17.91
N THR A 577 7.95 -10.76 18.66
CA THR A 577 7.93 -11.42 19.96
C THR A 577 7.07 -10.65 20.96
N HIS A 578 7.14 -9.31 20.93
CA HIS A 578 6.36 -8.47 21.84
C HIS A 578 4.87 -8.50 21.51
N ILE A 579 4.51 -8.52 20.22
CA ILE A 579 3.11 -8.71 19.78
C ILE A 579 2.61 -10.09 20.18
N ALA A 580 3.44 -11.11 20.01
CA ALA A 580 3.11 -12.47 20.41
C ALA A 580 2.86 -12.52 21.94
N THR A 581 3.61 -11.76 22.76
CA THR A 581 3.38 -11.69 24.22
C THR A 581 1.99 -11.16 24.54
N VAL A 582 1.54 -10.11 23.85
CA VAL A 582 0.17 -9.59 23.98
C VAL A 582 -0.84 -10.63 23.50
N GLY A 583 -0.61 -11.29 22.35
CA GLY A 583 -1.47 -12.36 21.86
C GLY A 583 -1.59 -13.53 22.86
N LYS A 584 -0.49 -13.91 23.50
CA LYS A 584 -0.44 -14.92 24.55
C LYS A 584 -1.24 -14.49 25.77
N ALA A 585 -1.12 -13.24 26.21
CA ALA A 585 -1.91 -12.71 27.32
C ALA A 585 -3.42 -12.72 27.00
N MET A 586 -3.81 -12.41 25.76
CA MET A 586 -5.22 -12.42 25.35
C MET A 586 -5.78 -13.86 25.21
N ALA A 587 -4.95 -14.80 24.76
CA ALA A 587 -5.37 -16.19 24.50
C ALA A 587 -5.31 -17.13 25.72
N SER A 588 -4.57 -16.77 26.77
CA SER A 588 -4.38 -17.61 27.95
C SER A 588 -5.47 -17.40 29.02
N SER A 589 -5.47 -18.26 30.04
CA SER A 589 -6.31 -18.10 31.23
C SER A 589 -5.86 -16.92 32.10
N GLU A 590 -6.78 -16.32 32.84
CA GLU A 590 -6.55 -15.17 33.72
C GLU A 590 -5.30 -15.28 34.62
N GLU A 591 -5.00 -16.44 35.21
CA GLU A 591 -3.82 -16.65 36.05
C GLU A 591 -2.50 -16.36 35.31
N VAL A 592 -2.38 -16.88 34.08
CA VAL A 592 -1.19 -16.70 33.24
C VAL A 592 -1.16 -15.29 32.67
N SER A 593 -2.32 -14.80 32.19
CA SER A 593 -2.43 -13.48 31.60
C SER A 593 -2.13 -12.37 32.61
N TYR A 594 -2.58 -12.50 33.85
CA TYR A 594 -2.32 -11.52 34.92
C TYR A 594 -0.83 -11.38 35.22
N GLU A 595 -0.08 -12.50 35.26
CA GLU A 595 1.37 -12.47 35.44
C GLU A 595 2.06 -11.70 34.30
N ILE A 596 1.64 -11.93 33.05
CA ILE A 596 2.18 -11.24 31.88
C ILE A 596 1.87 -9.74 31.92
N LEU A 597 0.61 -9.38 32.21
CA LEU A 597 0.18 -7.98 32.29
C LEU A 597 0.93 -7.22 33.38
N ARG A 598 1.13 -7.82 34.56
CA ARG A 598 1.91 -7.21 35.66
C ARG A 598 3.40 -7.10 35.34
N LYS A 599 4.00 -8.10 34.68
CA LYS A 599 5.41 -8.04 34.23
C LYS A 599 5.69 -6.88 33.28
N HIS A 600 4.69 -6.44 32.52
CA HIS A 600 4.77 -5.30 31.60
C HIS A 600 4.14 -4.03 32.17
N GLU A 601 3.79 -4.02 33.47
CA GLU A 601 3.20 -2.89 34.18
C GLU A 601 1.97 -2.30 33.46
N VAL A 602 1.11 -3.16 32.93
CA VAL A 602 -0.13 -2.74 32.26
C VAL A 602 -1.15 -2.29 33.30
N ASP A 603 -1.70 -1.08 33.11
CA ASP A 603 -2.75 -0.52 33.97
C ASP A 603 -4.15 -0.83 33.42
N TYR A 604 -4.32 -0.70 32.10
CA TYR A 604 -5.60 -0.90 31.44
C TYR A 604 -5.48 -1.81 30.22
N VAL A 605 -6.53 -2.59 29.97
CA VAL A 605 -6.69 -3.45 28.80
C VAL A 605 -7.91 -2.97 28.01
N LEU A 606 -7.73 -2.72 26.72
CA LEU A 606 -8.78 -2.30 25.79
C LEU A 606 -9.11 -3.43 24.83
N VAL A 607 -10.41 -3.74 24.70
CA VAL A 607 -10.94 -4.77 23.81
C VAL A 607 -12.11 -4.20 23.02
N ILE A 608 -12.19 -4.54 21.74
CA ILE A 608 -13.31 -4.19 20.88
C ILE A 608 -14.26 -5.38 20.73
N PHE A 609 -15.54 -5.15 21.02
CA PHE A 609 -16.59 -6.15 21.04
C PHE A 609 -17.78 -5.71 20.18
N GLY A 610 -18.02 -6.41 19.08
CA GLY A 610 -19.05 -6.04 18.10
C GLY A 610 -20.39 -6.75 18.26
N GLY A 611 -20.54 -7.60 19.27
CA GLY A 611 -21.63 -8.58 19.35
C GLY A 611 -23.04 -7.98 19.46
N LEU A 612 -23.18 -6.79 20.06
CA LEU A 612 -24.48 -6.14 20.24
C LEU A 612 -25.03 -5.53 18.94
N LEU A 613 -24.19 -4.81 18.19
CA LEU A 613 -24.58 -4.12 16.96
C LEU A 613 -24.42 -4.98 15.71
N GLY A 614 -23.59 -6.00 15.74
CA GLY A 614 -23.21 -6.75 14.54
C GLY A 614 -21.96 -6.19 13.84
N TYR A 615 -21.04 -5.57 14.58
CA TYR A 615 -19.78 -5.08 14.02
C TYR A 615 -18.80 -6.24 13.80
N SER A 616 -18.52 -6.55 12.54
CA SER A 616 -17.69 -7.71 12.16
C SER A 616 -16.19 -7.55 12.43
N GLY A 617 -15.70 -6.31 12.61
CA GLY A 617 -14.28 -5.99 12.79
C GLY A 617 -13.79 -6.06 14.23
N ASP A 618 -14.43 -6.84 15.09
CA ASP A 618 -14.14 -6.95 16.52
C ASP A 618 -13.05 -8.00 16.85
N ASP A 619 -12.58 -7.98 18.09
CA ASP A 619 -11.40 -8.77 18.49
C ASP A 619 -11.67 -10.27 18.54
N ILE A 620 -12.93 -10.71 18.68
CA ILE A 620 -13.29 -12.14 18.67
C ILE A 620 -13.12 -12.78 17.28
N ASN A 621 -13.33 -12.02 16.19
CA ASN A 621 -13.06 -12.51 14.84
C ASN A 621 -11.55 -12.50 14.53
N LYS A 622 -10.80 -11.55 15.11
CA LYS A 622 -9.34 -11.47 14.98
C LYS A 622 -8.59 -12.42 15.92
N PHE A 623 -9.27 -12.95 16.93
CA PHE A 623 -8.69 -13.73 18.02
C PHE A 623 -7.83 -14.91 17.53
N LEU A 624 -8.24 -15.59 16.45
CA LEU A 624 -7.48 -16.69 15.90
C LEU A 624 -6.09 -16.27 15.38
N TRP A 625 -5.95 -15.03 14.89
CA TRP A 625 -4.63 -14.49 14.54
C TRP A 625 -3.78 -14.25 15.78
N MET A 626 -4.37 -13.79 16.88
CA MET A 626 -3.66 -13.65 18.16
C MET A 626 -3.08 -14.99 18.63
N VAL A 627 -3.89 -16.05 18.52
CA VAL A 627 -3.50 -17.43 18.85
C VAL A 627 -2.37 -17.92 17.95
N ARG A 628 -2.48 -17.77 16.62
CA ARG A 628 -1.44 -18.20 15.66
C ARG A 628 -0.11 -17.48 15.85
N ILE A 629 -0.16 -16.17 16.11
CA ILE A 629 1.05 -15.38 16.33
C ILE A 629 1.72 -15.80 17.65
N ALA A 630 0.93 -16.06 18.70
CA ALA A 630 1.44 -16.55 19.97
C ALA A 630 2.00 -17.98 19.87
N GLU A 631 1.33 -18.89 19.15
CA GLU A 631 1.76 -20.27 18.92
C GLU A 631 3.09 -20.34 18.16
N GLY A 632 3.32 -19.43 17.21
CA GLY A 632 4.60 -19.35 16.48
C GLY A 632 5.81 -19.10 17.37
N VAL A 633 5.63 -18.49 18.55
CA VAL A 633 6.70 -18.20 19.52
C VAL A 633 6.66 -19.16 20.72
N TRP A 634 5.47 -19.50 21.23
CA TRP A 634 5.27 -20.40 22.38
C TRP A 634 4.34 -21.58 22.04
N PRO A 635 4.78 -22.54 21.22
CA PRO A 635 3.95 -23.66 20.75
C PRO A 635 3.58 -24.66 21.86
N SER A 636 4.33 -24.70 22.96
CA SER A 636 4.04 -25.56 24.11
C SER A 636 2.92 -25.01 25.00
N GLU A 637 2.70 -23.69 24.99
CA GLU A 637 1.76 -23.03 25.89
C GLU A 637 0.44 -22.72 25.20
N VAL A 638 0.49 -22.13 24.00
CA VAL A 638 -0.68 -21.77 23.19
C VAL A 638 -0.72 -22.66 21.95
N GLN A 639 -1.86 -23.32 21.72
CA GLN A 639 -2.05 -24.22 20.59
C GLN A 639 -3.39 -23.94 19.91
N GLU A 640 -3.38 -23.63 18.62
CA GLU A 640 -4.58 -23.30 17.84
C GLU A 640 -5.65 -24.40 17.96
N ARG A 641 -5.25 -25.67 17.89
CA ARG A 641 -6.19 -26.81 17.94
C ARG A 641 -7.04 -26.86 19.21
N LYS A 642 -6.56 -26.33 20.35
CA LYS A 642 -7.28 -26.34 21.63
C LYS A 642 -8.49 -25.40 21.66
N PHE A 643 -8.58 -24.44 20.73
CA PHE A 643 -9.69 -23.51 20.62
C PHE A 643 -10.83 -24.06 19.75
N PHE A 644 -10.57 -25.09 18.94
CA PHE A 644 -11.58 -25.74 18.11
C PHE A 644 -12.26 -26.90 18.84
N THR A 645 -13.54 -27.11 18.55
CA THR A 645 -14.25 -28.31 19.03
C THR A 645 -13.60 -29.59 18.49
N SER A 646 -13.98 -30.75 19.02
CA SER A 646 -13.51 -32.06 18.52
C SER A 646 -13.77 -32.23 17.02
N ARG A 647 -14.85 -31.63 16.50
CA ARG A 647 -15.22 -31.59 15.07
C ARG A 647 -14.45 -30.57 14.24
N GLY A 648 -13.67 -29.69 14.86
CA GLY A 648 -12.90 -28.65 14.18
C GLY A 648 -13.67 -27.34 13.95
N GLU A 649 -14.76 -27.10 14.69
CA GLU A 649 -15.56 -25.87 14.55
C GLU A 649 -15.08 -24.80 15.54
N TYR A 650 -15.02 -23.54 15.11
CA TYR A 650 -14.75 -22.39 15.98
C TYR A 650 -16.08 -21.84 16.51
N LYS A 651 -16.38 -22.11 17.78
CA LYS A 651 -17.65 -21.76 18.42
C LYS A 651 -17.45 -20.92 19.68
N ILE A 652 -18.47 -20.11 19.99
CA ILE A 652 -18.54 -19.22 21.17
C ILE A 652 -19.75 -19.52 22.07
N ASP A 653 -20.60 -20.46 21.66
CA ASP A 653 -21.82 -20.88 22.35
C ASP A 653 -21.52 -21.89 23.47
N HIS A 654 -22.56 -22.58 23.95
CA HIS A 654 -22.41 -23.65 24.94
C HIS A 654 -21.46 -24.79 24.50
N ASP A 655 -21.29 -25.02 23.19
CA ASP A 655 -20.39 -26.05 22.63
C ASP A 655 -18.94 -25.55 22.52
N ALA A 656 -18.66 -24.29 22.84
CA ALA A 656 -17.29 -23.77 22.84
C ALA A 656 -16.40 -24.56 23.81
N THR A 657 -15.14 -24.73 23.41
CA THR A 657 -14.15 -25.45 24.22
C THR A 657 -13.91 -24.76 25.57
N ASP A 658 -13.52 -25.55 26.58
CA ASP A 658 -13.17 -24.98 27.88
C ASP A 658 -11.98 -24.02 27.78
N THR A 659 -11.05 -24.27 26.86
CA THR A 659 -9.95 -23.35 26.55
C THR A 659 -10.46 -22.00 26.06
N MET A 660 -11.44 -21.99 25.14
CA MET A 660 -12.04 -20.75 24.62
C MET A 660 -12.78 -20.00 25.74
N LYS A 661 -13.64 -20.69 26.50
CA LYS A 661 -14.42 -20.10 27.60
C LYS A 661 -13.55 -19.53 28.72
N ASN A 662 -12.40 -20.16 28.98
CA ASN A 662 -11.46 -19.72 30.00
C ASN A 662 -10.44 -18.68 29.52
N SER A 663 -10.36 -18.40 28.22
CA SER A 663 -9.46 -17.39 27.67
C SER A 663 -9.81 -16.00 28.18
N LEU A 664 -8.78 -15.18 28.44
CA LEU A 664 -8.98 -13.81 28.91
C LEU A 664 -9.83 -12.99 27.93
N MET A 665 -9.57 -13.14 26.62
CA MET A 665 -10.34 -12.45 25.57
C MET A 665 -11.83 -12.77 25.64
N TYR A 666 -12.22 -14.05 25.71
CA TYR A 666 -13.63 -14.43 25.79
C TYR A 666 -14.29 -13.85 27.04
N LYS A 667 -13.61 -13.94 28.19
CA LYS A 667 -14.13 -13.43 29.45
C LYS A 667 -14.32 -11.92 29.43
N MET A 668 -13.34 -11.18 28.91
CA MET A 668 -13.43 -9.72 28.73
C MET A 668 -14.60 -9.36 27.80
N SER A 669 -14.66 -9.91 26.59
CA SER A 669 -15.68 -9.53 25.62
C SER A 669 -17.11 -9.82 26.10
N TYR A 670 -17.36 -10.97 26.75
CA TYR A 670 -18.71 -11.40 27.15
C TYR A 670 -19.07 -11.12 28.63
N TYR A 671 -18.23 -10.41 29.39
CA TYR A 671 -18.51 -10.07 30.79
C TYR A 671 -19.82 -9.29 30.92
N LYS A 672 -20.74 -9.74 31.79
CA LYS A 672 -22.10 -9.18 32.01
C LYS A 672 -22.97 -9.04 30.74
N TYR A 673 -22.57 -9.65 29.62
CA TYR A 673 -23.32 -9.53 28.38
C TYR A 673 -24.64 -10.31 28.44
N ALA A 674 -24.66 -11.48 29.08
CA ALA A 674 -25.87 -12.28 29.24
C ALA A 674 -26.98 -11.58 30.05
N SER A 675 -26.62 -10.72 31.01
CA SER A 675 -27.58 -9.96 31.83
C SER A 675 -28.27 -8.81 31.10
N MET A 676 -27.79 -8.42 29.90
CA MET A 676 -28.46 -7.40 29.07
C MET A 676 -29.74 -7.92 28.41
N PHE A 677 -29.88 -9.24 28.28
CA PHE A 677 -31.00 -9.88 27.61
C PHE A 677 -31.89 -10.60 28.62
N PRO A 678 -33.17 -10.84 28.28
CA PRO A 678 -33.99 -11.78 29.03
C PRO A 678 -33.30 -13.15 29.13
N PRO A 679 -33.51 -13.91 30.22
CA PRO A 679 -32.86 -15.20 30.43
C PRO A 679 -32.98 -16.14 29.21
N GLY A 680 -31.85 -16.66 28.74
CA GLY A 680 -31.80 -17.58 27.59
C GLY A 680 -31.91 -16.93 26.21
N GLN A 681 -31.95 -15.60 26.12
CA GLN A 681 -32.03 -14.86 24.85
C GLN A 681 -30.76 -14.08 24.48
N ALA A 682 -29.68 -14.23 25.25
CA ALA A 682 -28.39 -13.62 24.91
C ALA A 682 -27.88 -14.17 23.57
N THR A 683 -27.77 -13.29 22.57
CA THR A 683 -27.39 -13.67 21.21
C THR A 683 -26.30 -12.74 20.71
N ASP A 684 -25.21 -13.31 20.21
CA ASP A 684 -24.17 -12.54 19.51
C ASP A 684 -24.63 -12.33 18.05
N ARG A 685 -24.88 -11.08 17.65
CA ARG A 685 -25.37 -10.75 16.31
C ARG A 685 -24.34 -10.97 15.21
N VAL A 686 -23.04 -10.91 15.52
CA VAL A 686 -21.96 -11.09 14.54
C VAL A 686 -21.84 -12.56 14.15
N ARG A 687 -21.91 -13.47 15.14
CA ARG A 687 -21.74 -14.91 14.93
C ARG A 687 -23.05 -15.67 14.76
N GLY A 688 -24.19 -15.01 15.03
CA GLY A 688 -25.50 -15.66 15.01
C GLY A 688 -25.62 -16.78 16.06
N ALA A 689 -24.87 -16.70 17.16
CA ALA A 689 -24.78 -17.75 18.16
C ALA A 689 -25.46 -17.36 19.48
N LYS A 690 -26.17 -18.32 20.10
CA LYS A 690 -26.76 -18.15 21.43
C LYS A 690 -25.71 -18.39 22.50
N LEU A 691 -25.57 -17.44 23.41
CA LEU A 691 -24.57 -17.51 24.47
C LEU A 691 -25.09 -18.31 25.67
N PRO A 692 -24.19 -18.85 26.52
CA PRO A 692 -24.56 -19.48 27.77
C PRO A 692 -25.40 -18.58 28.69
N GLN A 693 -26.29 -19.17 29.49
CA GLN A 693 -27.13 -18.42 30.44
C GLN A 693 -26.33 -17.75 31.55
N GLU A 694 -25.28 -18.43 32.05
CA GLU A 694 -24.33 -17.84 32.99
C GLU A 694 -23.16 -17.23 32.22
N GLY A 695 -22.98 -15.92 32.37
CA GLY A 695 -21.85 -15.21 31.76
C GLY A 695 -20.51 -15.50 32.47
N PRO A 696 -19.38 -15.23 31.80
CA PRO A 696 -18.07 -15.41 32.40
C PRO A 696 -17.87 -14.48 33.61
N GLN A 697 -17.20 -15.00 34.64
CA GLN A 697 -16.72 -14.22 35.78
C GLN A 697 -15.25 -13.87 35.58
N ILE A 698 -14.88 -12.67 36.01
CA ILE A 698 -13.52 -12.14 35.96
C ILE A 698 -13.07 -11.84 37.39
N HIS A 699 -11.83 -12.23 37.72
CA HIS A 699 -11.26 -12.07 39.05
C HIS A 699 -10.09 -11.08 39.08
N THR A 700 -9.21 -11.12 38.07
CA THR A 700 -7.93 -10.39 38.06
C THR A 700 -8.00 -8.98 37.47
N ILE A 701 -9.05 -8.66 36.72
CA ILE A 701 -9.30 -7.34 36.13
C ILE A 701 -10.71 -6.86 36.48
N GLU A 702 -10.93 -5.55 36.47
CA GLU A 702 -12.22 -4.93 36.75
C GLU A 702 -12.68 -4.08 35.56
N GLU A 703 -13.99 -4.08 35.29
CA GLU A 703 -14.57 -3.25 34.23
C GLU A 703 -14.50 -1.77 34.64
N ALA A 704 -13.76 -0.97 33.89
CA ALA A 704 -13.57 0.45 34.17
C ALA A 704 -14.49 1.34 33.34
N PHE A 705 -14.69 0.99 32.06
CA PHE A 705 -15.58 1.71 31.16
C PHE A 705 -16.07 0.79 30.04
N THR A 706 -17.33 0.96 29.63
CA THR A 706 -17.94 0.30 28.47
C THR A 706 -18.77 1.35 27.73
N THR A 707 -18.59 1.48 26.41
CA THR A 707 -19.28 2.48 25.59
C THR A 707 -20.79 2.23 25.50
N GLU A 708 -21.54 3.24 25.05
CA GLU A 708 -23.01 3.17 24.93
C GLU A 708 -23.49 1.92 24.18
N ASN A 709 -22.88 1.60 23.04
CA ASN A 709 -23.26 0.45 22.21
C ASN A 709 -22.37 -0.78 22.44
N TRP A 710 -21.58 -0.78 23.53
CA TRP A 710 -20.69 -1.87 23.93
C TRP A 710 -19.61 -2.22 22.88
N ILE A 711 -19.29 -1.31 21.96
CA ILE A 711 -18.22 -1.52 20.96
C ILE A 711 -16.84 -1.57 21.62
N VAL A 712 -16.54 -0.66 22.55
CA VAL A 712 -15.23 -0.59 23.19
C VAL A 712 -15.39 -0.84 24.69
N ARG A 713 -14.61 -1.78 25.21
CA ARG A 713 -14.58 -2.13 26.62
C ARG A 713 -13.18 -1.93 27.17
N ILE A 714 -13.10 -1.23 28.31
CA ILE A 714 -11.86 -0.90 28.99
C ILE A 714 -11.89 -1.54 30.37
N TYR A 715 -10.90 -2.38 30.63
CA TYR A 715 -10.69 -3.06 31.90
C TYR A 715 -9.47 -2.48 32.60
N LYS A 716 -9.52 -2.34 33.92
CA LYS A 716 -8.39 -1.99 34.76
C LYS A 716 -7.80 -3.26 35.38
N VAL A 717 -6.47 -3.37 35.36
CA VAL A 717 -5.76 -4.48 36.00
C VAL A 717 -5.71 -4.25 37.50
N LYS A 718 -6.16 -5.23 38.29
CA LYS A 718 -6.16 -5.08 39.76
C LYS A 718 -4.74 -5.13 40.31
N ASP A 719 -4.52 -4.39 41.39
CA ASP A 719 -3.30 -4.53 42.17
C ASP A 719 -3.23 -5.87 42.91
N LEU A 720 -2.06 -6.22 43.40
CA LEU A 720 -1.91 -7.39 44.27
C LEU A 720 -2.79 -7.21 45.50
N ASP A 721 -3.45 -8.30 45.91
CA ASP A 721 -4.21 -8.29 47.16
C ASP A 721 -3.31 -7.86 48.31
N GLN A 722 -3.84 -7.01 49.20
CA GLN A 722 -3.08 -6.43 50.31
C GLN A 722 -2.50 -7.50 51.25
N PHE A 723 -3.12 -8.69 51.29
CA PHE A 723 -2.70 -9.83 52.09
C PHE A 723 -1.91 -10.88 51.29
N GLY A 724 -1.58 -10.60 50.02
CA GLY A 724 -0.84 -11.51 49.14
C GLY A 724 -1.61 -12.79 48.78
N ARG A 725 -2.94 -12.80 48.89
CA ARG A 725 -3.76 -13.93 48.46
C ARG A 725 -3.92 -13.90 46.94
N ASP A 726 -4.14 -15.07 46.37
CA ASP A 726 -4.55 -15.17 44.98
C ASP A 726 -5.95 -14.57 44.78
N HIS A 727 -6.15 -13.84 43.66
CA HIS A 727 -7.39 -13.13 43.35
C HIS A 727 -8.58 -14.08 43.24
N PHE A 728 -8.37 -15.30 42.77
CA PHE A 728 -9.39 -16.36 42.77
C PHE A 728 -9.82 -16.74 44.18
N ALA A 729 -8.87 -16.87 45.11
CA ALA A 729 -9.14 -17.21 46.50
C ALA A 729 -9.84 -16.05 47.24
N ALA A 730 -9.47 -14.80 46.93
CA ALA A 730 -10.11 -13.61 47.49
C ALA A 730 -11.57 -13.51 47.04
N MET A 731 -11.83 -13.62 45.72
CA MET A 731 -13.20 -13.56 45.18
C MET A 731 -14.06 -14.75 45.63
N ALA A 732 -13.50 -15.96 45.74
CA ALA A 732 -14.23 -17.12 46.24
C ALA A 732 -14.63 -16.96 47.72
N PHE A 733 -13.77 -16.31 48.51
CA PHE A 733 -14.07 -15.94 49.89
C PHE A 733 -15.20 -14.91 49.97
N GLU A 734 -15.16 -13.86 49.14
CA GLU A 734 -16.21 -12.83 49.06
C GLU A 734 -17.55 -13.40 48.56
N SER A 735 -17.53 -14.34 47.62
CA SER A 735 -18.73 -15.02 47.12
C SER A 735 -19.32 -16.06 48.09
N GLY A 736 -18.78 -16.18 49.30
CA GLY A 736 -19.27 -17.11 50.33
C GLY A 736 -19.01 -18.60 50.05
N LYS A 737 -18.18 -18.93 49.04
CA LYS A 737 -17.82 -20.32 48.73
C LYS A 737 -16.75 -20.78 49.72
N LYS A 738 -17.18 -21.30 50.87
CA LYS A 738 -16.29 -21.93 51.86
C LYS A 738 -15.46 -23.01 51.17
N ARG A 739 -14.13 -22.90 51.27
CA ARG A 739 -13.21 -23.98 50.95
C ARG A 739 -13.68 -25.24 51.70
N ALA A 740 -14.16 -26.25 50.99
CA ALA A 740 -14.41 -27.55 51.61
C ALA A 740 -13.06 -28.01 52.19
N GLY A 741 -12.96 -28.04 53.52
CA GLY A 741 -11.71 -28.33 54.20
C GLY A 741 -11.17 -29.66 53.71
N LYS A 742 -9.97 -29.64 53.09
CA LYS A 742 -9.14 -30.83 53.04
C LYS A 742 -8.90 -31.22 54.50
N LYS A 743 -9.65 -32.21 55.00
CA LYS A 743 -9.30 -32.93 56.21
C LYS A 743 -7.86 -33.40 56.02
N ALA A 744 -6.97 -32.84 56.83
CA ALA A 744 -5.63 -33.37 57.02
C ALA A 744 -5.79 -34.82 57.49
N GLY A 745 -5.52 -35.76 56.58
CA GLY A 745 -5.27 -37.15 56.92
C GLY A 745 -3.92 -37.23 57.60
N MET A 746 -3.89 -36.97 58.90
CA MET A 746 -2.75 -37.23 59.76
C MET A 746 -2.73 -38.74 60.04
N ALA A 747 -2.03 -39.51 59.19
CA ALA A 747 -1.63 -40.89 59.47
C ALA A 747 -0.39 -41.28 58.65
N GLY A 748 0.76 -41.31 59.32
CA GLY A 748 1.83 -42.27 59.06
C GLY A 748 2.81 -42.02 57.90
N ARG A 749 3.92 -41.31 58.18
CA ARG A 749 5.25 -41.79 57.77
C ARG A 749 6.36 -41.15 58.60
N ALA A 750 6.83 -41.91 59.58
CA ALA A 750 8.10 -41.70 60.24
C ALA A 750 9.25 -41.98 59.25
N GLY A 751 10.35 -41.23 59.39
CA GLY A 751 11.69 -41.63 58.96
C GLY A 751 12.25 -40.89 57.75
N GLY A 752 13.23 -40.01 57.98
CA GLY A 752 14.10 -39.51 56.91
C GLY A 752 14.78 -38.14 57.11
N LYS A 753 15.40 -37.87 58.27
CA LYS A 753 16.37 -36.76 58.38
C LYS A 753 17.62 -37.11 57.55
N LYS A 754 17.92 -36.35 56.48
CA LYS A 754 19.29 -36.06 56.03
C LYS A 754 19.32 -34.65 55.44
N GLY A 755 20.09 -33.77 56.07
CA GLY A 755 20.24 -32.37 55.67
C GLY A 755 21.30 -32.15 54.60
N ARG A 756 21.23 -30.97 53.96
CA ARG A 756 22.35 -30.14 53.48
C ARG A 756 21.71 -28.88 52.86
N ARG A 757 21.80 -27.73 53.54
CA ARG A 757 22.89 -26.73 53.52
C ARG A 757 22.63 -25.68 52.44
N LEU A 758 22.20 -24.50 52.91
CA LEU A 758 22.29 -23.23 52.19
C LEU A 758 23.67 -23.05 51.59
N VAL A 759 23.73 -22.66 50.32
CA VAL A 759 24.85 -21.90 49.76
C VAL A 759 24.23 -20.74 48.99
N ARG A 760 24.40 -19.55 49.56
CA ARG A 760 24.43 -18.28 48.81
C ARG A 760 25.73 -18.27 47.99
N ALA A 761 25.60 -18.04 46.69
CA ALA A 761 26.49 -17.21 45.88
C ALA A 761 25.61 -16.59 44.80
#